data_AF-A0A2E7EMY2-F1
#
_entry.id   AF-A0A2E7EMY2-F1
#
_cell.length_a   1.000
_cell.length_b   1.000
_cell.length_c   1.000
_cell.angle_alpha   90.00
_cell.angle_beta   90.00
_cell.angle_gamma   90.00
#
_symmetry.space_group_name_H-M   'P 1'
#
loop_
_entity.id
_entity.type
_entity.pdbx_description
1 polymer ?
#
loop_
_entity_poly.entity_id
_entity_poly.type
_entity_poly.pdbx_seq_one_letter_code
_entity_poly.pdbx_strand_id
1 'polypeptide(L)'
;MRSSNRSTNFKSSLLRLESLEQRDMLAGDVAVSISNGDLRVHGDSDDNALVIASTEEGIRLSGEDGTLVNGSSEPLILFAEEGSIPDDLHVALGSGGDRLELLGLQVGDDINVNTSRGDDSILLSNVTAGDRIKVYSSSGDDQVVVEAVAADGYTARDLVIYDSSGDNTISVRNIDLHRDLYVRTGSGEDKIVAQGVETGDDLRLYSTTGNDQVAIIDSHVADDTVLNTGYNYNFGSEDRDSALILNSVHGDRASISLGASSDFLGLDGLTIEGSARVYAGRGDDSVSVSNSAFAKSVRVDGGRNTDGLEAIASDFAQDPDVRNFESEVEDSAGRIESILASLEESGALQPRLASITDLVVGNPDFSILEEAVIAAGLADTLAQKGSFTVFAPLNSAFESLPEGTLSSLLEDPTGALKDILLYHTAGEEIFAADIVQVSNFETLLGSRVSVDVTAEGVVLNGNVNVTVTDIEASNGVVHVIDAVLLPPPSIADIVIDNDNFSILEQAVVAAGLATTLDSSGDFTVFAPTNSAFEALPPELLQAALDDPEGLLTEILSYHVVAGEAFSSDVSQLSSVETLLGSRVSVTATADGIILNDSVLVTTADIIAANGVVHVIDAVLIPPGSITEIVVDNDNFSTLEAAVVAAGLAETLDSEGDFTVFAPTNAAFDLIDPAVLDQLLADPTGALQDILLYHVADGEILREDLAERTSVPTKLGPNISVAVDTGNVVLNGNISVSASPVYAANGIIHVIDAVLLPPDASETSITDLVANNPDFETLFAALEATGLNETLASEGNFTVFAPTDDAFEKLPRGLVSLLTRFAPRILESILLYHTVDGAIPSSEIVTQDSVSSLLGRNIDVEVTEGGVILNGNVKVITTDIQASNGVIHVIDTVLLPIRLFR
;
A
#
# COMPACT_ATOMS: atom_id res chain seq x y z
N MET A 1 -7.26 27.62 -84.72
CA MET A 1 -5.86 27.98 -84.36
C MET A 1 -5.48 27.04 -83.23
N ARG A 2 -4.69 25.98 -83.49
CA ARG A 2 -3.21 25.89 -83.28
C ARG A 2 -2.84 26.19 -81.82
N SER A 3 -2.08 25.40 -81.07
CA SER A 3 -1.28 24.19 -81.35
C SER A 3 -0.80 23.61 -79.99
N SER A 4 -0.90 22.29 -79.76
CA SER A 4 0.18 21.28 -79.77
C SER A 4 1.10 21.16 -78.55
N ASN A 5 1.09 19.94 -77.99
CA ASN A 5 2.21 19.14 -77.47
C ASN A 5 2.98 19.57 -76.22
N ARG A 6 2.87 18.74 -75.16
CA ARG A 6 3.95 17.82 -74.76
C ARG A 6 3.41 16.64 -73.95
N SER A 7 3.58 15.45 -74.54
CA SER A 7 3.57 14.12 -73.93
C SER A 7 5.01 13.76 -73.54
N THR A 8 5.18 13.06 -72.41
CA THR A 8 6.29 12.16 -71.95
C THR A 8 6.32 12.23 -70.41
N ASN A 9 6.33 11.20 -69.56
CA ASN A 9 6.45 9.75 -69.67
C ASN A 9 5.87 9.16 -68.36
N PHE A 10 4.76 8.42 -68.38
CA PHE A 10 4.49 7.44 -67.33
C PHE A 10 5.18 6.15 -67.75
N LYS A 11 6.26 5.78 -67.07
CA LYS A 11 6.85 4.45 -67.21
C LYS A 11 5.85 3.47 -66.60
N SER A 12 5.27 2.66 -67.48
CA SER A 12 4.61 1.40 -67.16
C SER A 12 5.61 0.45 -66.48
N SER A 13 5.52 0.27 -65.17
CA SER A 13 5.89 -0.99 -64.53
C SER A 13 4.68 -1.91 -64.60
N LEU A 14 4.91 -3.11 -65.13
CA LEU A 14 3.90 -4.16 -65.22
C LEU A 14 3.40 -4.53 -63.81
N LEU A 15 2.16 -4.18 -63.48
CA LEU A 15 1.38 -4.94 -62.51
C LEU A 15 0.87 -6.19 -63.23
N ARG A 16 1.44 -7.34 -62.87
CA ARG A 16 0.82 -8.63 -63.16
C ARG A 16 -0.49 -8.67 -62.37
N LEU A 17 -1.61 -8.57 -63.08
CA LEU A 17 -2.89 -9.11 -62.61
C LEU A 17 -2.72 -10.63 -62.54
N GLU A 18 -2.37 -11.15 -61.37
CA GLU A 18 -2.76 -12.52 -61.04
C GLU A 18 -4.24 -12.47 -60.66
N SER A 19 -5.03 -13.17 -61.46
CA SER A 19 -6.40 -13.52 -61.16
C SER A 19 -6.42 -14.24 -59.81
N LEU A 20 -7.11 -13.67 -58.83
CA LEU A 20 -7.53 -14.31 -57.58
C LEU A 20 -7.91 -15.78 -57.87
N GLU A 21 -7.12 -16.72 -57.35
CA GLU A 21 -7.67 -18.04 -57.06
C GLU A 21 -8.72 -17.82 -55.98
N GLN A 22 -9.97 -18.12 -56.30
CA GLN A 22 -11.01 -18.32 -55.28
C GLN A 22 -10.56 -19.52 -54.44
N ARG A 23 -9.79 -19.25 -53.39
CA ARG A 23 -9.50 -20.22 -52.35
C ARG A 23 -10.69 -20.21 -51.42
N ASP A 24 -11.43 -21.32 -51.38
CA ASP A 24 -12.34 -21.61 -50.29
C ASP A 24 -11.52 -21.53 -48.99
N MET A 25 -11.68 -20.43 -48.25
CA MET A 25 -10.99 -20.22 -46.98
C MET A 25 -11.50 -21.26 -45.98
N LEU A 26 -10.58 -21.88 -45.24
CA LEU A 26 -10.94 -22.76 -44.13
C LEU A 26 -11.77 -21.94 -43.14
N ALA A 27 -12.94 -22.45 -42.76
CA ALA A 27 -13.84 -21.77 -41.82
C ALA A 27 -13.14 -21.61 -40.46
N GLY A 28 -12.72 -20.40 -40.13
CA GLY A 28 -12.62 -19.91 -38.75
C GLY A 28 -13.86 -19.07 -38.44
N ASP A 29 -13.95 -18.59 -37.20
CA ASP A 29 -15.12 -17.84 -36.70
C ASP A 29 -15.30 -16.53 -37.47
N VAL A 30 -14.18 -15.87 -37.84
CA VAL A 30 -14.15 -14.69 -38.72
C VAL A 30 -13.36 -14.94 -40.00
N ALA A 31 -13.93 -14.58 -41.16
CA ALA A 31 -13.33 -14.65 -42.48
C ALA A 31 -13.03 -13.25 -43.05
N VAL A 32 -11.79 -13.04 -43.52
CA VAL A 32 -11.30 -11.75 -44.05
C VAL A 32 -10.82 -11.88 -45.49
N SER A 33 -11.29 -11.01 -46.37
CA SER A 33 -10.92 -10.98 -47.79
C SER A 33 -10.73 -9.56 -48.32
N ILE A 34 -9.84 -9.40 -49.30
CA ILE A 34 -9.62 -8.15 -50.02
C ILE A 34 -10.06 -8.31 -51.48
N SER A 35 -10.78 -7.33 -52.01
CA SER A 35 -11.07 -7.30 -53.44
C SER A 35 -11.24 -5.88 -53.95
N ASN A 36 -10.46 -5.51 -54.98
CA ASN A 36 -10.45 -4.19 -55.61
C ASN A 36 -10.16 -3.01 -54.67
N GLY A 37 -9.42 -3.22 -53.57
CA GLY A 37 -9.13 -2.19 -52.57
C GLY A 37 -10.04 -2.25 -51.34
N ASP A 38 -11.20 -2.90 -51.46
CA ASP A 38 -12.12 -3.10 -50.34
C ASP A 38 -11.61 -4.19 -49.38
N LEU A 39 -11.68 -3.93 -48.07
CA LEU A 39 -11.53 -4.91 -47.01
C LEU A 39 -12.90 -5.43 -46.58
N ARG A 40 -13.13 -6.74 -46.68
CA ARG A 40 -14.38 -7.41 -46.30
C ARG A 40 -14.14 -8.42 -45.19
N VAL A 41 -14.85 -8.24 -44.08
CA VAL A 41 -14.84 -9.11 -42.90
C VAL A 41 -16.22 -9.73 -42.73
N HIS A 42 -16.27 -11.04 -42.53
CA HIS A 42 -17.50 -11.79 -42.31
C HIS A 42 -17.33 -12.75 -41.14
N GLY A 43 -18.09 -12.56 -40.07
CA GLY A 43 -18.16 -13.52 -38.96
C GLY A 43 -19.23 -14.59 -39.19
N ASP A 44 -19.34 -15.52 -38.24
CA ASP A 44 -20.20 -16.68 -38.34
C ASP A 44 -21.57 -16.48 -37.65
N SER A 45 -21.97 -17.34 -36.72
CA SER A 45 -23.23 -17.20 -35.98
C SER A 45 -23.05 -17.39 -34.47
N ASP A 46 -21.79 -17.46 -34.02
CA ASP A 46 -21.40 -17.53 -32.61
C ASP A 46 -20.82 -16.16 -32.21
N ASP A 47 -20.47 -15.98 -30.92
CA ASP A 47 -19.93 -14.71 -30.41
C ASP A 47 -18.51 -14.48 -30.96
N ASN A 48 -18.29 -13.37 -31.67
CA ASN A 48 -16.98 -13.01 -32.23
C ASN A 48 -16.40 -11.74 -31.58
N ALA A 49 -15.14 -11.79 -31.17
CA ALA A 49 -14.39 -10.61 -30.72
C ALA A 49 -13.26 -10.30 -31.69
N LEU A 50 -13.34 -9.15 -32.37
CA LEU A 50 -12.42 -8.75 -33.43
C LEU A 50 -11.88 -7.33 -33.21
N VAL A 51 -10.56 -7.19 -33.32
CA VAL A 51 -9.87 -5.90 -33.34
C VAL A 51 -9.25 -5.68 -34.72
N ILE A 52 -9.49 -4.50 -35.30
CA ILE A 52 -8.87 -4.03 -36.56
C ILE A 52 -8.15 -2.72 -36.26
N ALA A 53 -6.83 -2.75 -36.30
CA ALA A 53 -5.98 -1.63 -35.91
C ALA A 53 -5.03 -1.21 -37.04
N SER A 54 -4.75 0.09 -37.14
CA SER A 54 -3.66 0.59 -37.99
C SER A 54 -2.33 0.45 -37.25
N THR A 55 -1.32 -0.09 -37.90
CA THR A 55 0.02 -0.35 -37.34
C THR A 55 1.12 0.06 -38.34
N GLU A 56 2.39 0.09 -37.91
CA GLU A 56 3.52 0.34 -38.83
C GLU A 56 3.65 -0.72 -39.92
N GLU A 57 3.22 -1.95 -39.64
CA GLU A 57 3.26 -3.06 -40.59
C GLU A 57 2.05 -3.09 -41.53
N GLY A 58 1.10 -2.16 -41.38
CA GLY A 58 -0.15 -2.11 -42.13
C GLY A 58 -1.38 -2.22 -41.24
N ILE A 59 -2.49 -2.65 -41.79
CA ILE A 59 -3.75 -2.89 -41.07
C ILE A 59 -3.73 -4.30 -40.47
N ARG A 60 -3.70 -4.37 -39.14
CA ARG A 60 -3.70 -5.60 -38.35
C ARG A 60 -5.12 -6.01 -37.98
N LEU A 61 -5.44 -7.28 -38.13
CA LEU A 61 -6.68 -7.89 -37.68
C LEU A 61 -6.38 -9.02 -36.69
N SER A 62 -6.82 -8.89 -35.45
CA SER A 62 -6.68 -9.91 -34.40
C SER A 62 -8.04 -10.36 -33.89
N GLY A 63 -8.17 -11.67 -33.62
CA GLY A 63 -9.31 -12.22 -32.92
C GLY A 63 -9.00 -12.36 -31.44
N GLU A 64 -9.91 -11.87 -30.60
CA GLU A 64 -9.83 -11.90 -29.14
C GLU A 64 -10.77 -12.96 -28.56
N ASP A 65 -10.67 -13.23 -27.26
CA ASP A 65 -11.56 -14.16 -26.52
C ASP A 65 -11.70 -15.56 -27.17
N GLY A 66 -10.67 -15.99 -27.91
CA GLY A 66 -10.63 -17.28 -28.62
C GLY A 66 -11.15 -17.25 -30.06
N THR A 67 -11.55 -16.09 -30.58
CA THR A 67 -12.00 -15.88 -31.97
C THR A 67 -10.85 -16.12 -32.94
N LEU A 68 -11.07 -16.96 -33.96
CA LEU A 68 -10.06 -17.25 -34.98
C LEU A 68 -10.31 -16.46 -36.28
N VAL A 69 -9.30 -15.73 -36.74
CA VAL A 69 -9.34 -14.98 -38.01
C VAL A 69 -8.74 -15.81 -39.13
N ASN A 70 -9.53 -16.12 -40.16
CA ASN A 70 -9.17 -17.04 -41.25
C ASN A 70 -8.62 -18.39 -40.75
N GLY A 71 -9.10 -18.84 -39.58
CA GLY A 71 -8.71 -20.09 -38.93
C GLY A 71 -7.37 -20.04 -38.16
N SER A 72 -6.88 -18.84 -37.84
CA SER A 72 -5.63 -18.59 -37.11
C SER A 72 -5.89 -17.75 -35.86
N SER A 73 -5.16 -18.04 -34.78
CA SER A 73 -5.06 -17.17 -33.59
C SER A 73 -4.02 -16.06 -33.77
N GLU A 74 -3.10 -16.23 -34.71
CA GLU A 74 -2.13 -15.18 -35.08
C GLU A 74 -2.83 -14.07 -35.87
N PRO A 75 -2.42 -12.80 -35.68
CA PRO A 75 -2.98 -11.65 -36.37
C PRO A 75 -2.74 -11.71 -37.88
N LEU A 76 -3.71 -11.20 -38.65
CA LEU A 76 -3.60 -11.01 -40.09
C LEU A 76 -3.20 -9.57 -40.41
N ILE A 77 -2.05 -9.38 -41.05
CA ILE A 77 -1.56 -8.06 -41.48
C ILE A 77 -1.85 -7.85 -42.97
N LEU A 78 -2.52 -6.75 -43.30
CA LEU A 78 -2.93 -6.35 -44.65
C LEU A 78 -2.45 -4.92 -44.96
N PHE A 79 -2.41 -4.53 -46.23
CA PHE A 79 -2.08 -3.15 -46.64
C PHE A 79 -0.75 -2.59 -46.07
N ALA A 80 0.27 -3.45 -45.96
CA ALA A 80 1.55 -3.11 -45.35
C ALA A 80 2.31 -1.96 -46.03
N GLU A 81 2.09 -1.73 -47.33
CA GLU A 81 2.73 -0.62 -48.05
C GLU A 81 1.92 0.68 -47.96
N GLU A 82 0.60 0.57 -47.80
CA GLU A 82 -0.33 1.70 -47.82
C GLU A 82 -0.66 2.26 -46.43
N GLY A 83 -0.56 1.46 -45.36
CA GLY A 83 -0.87 1.86 -43.98
C GLY A 83 -2.31 2.32 -43.77
N SER A 84 -3.18 2.07 -44.74
CA SER A 84 -4.56 2.55 -44.82
C SER A 84 -5.37 1.60 -45.71
N ILE A 85 -6.69 1.59 -45.52
CA ILE A 85 -7.61 0.84 -46.38
C ILE A 85 -7.92 1.74 -47.58
N PRO A 86 -7.54 1.37 -48.82
CA PRO A 86 -7.59 2.30 -49.95
C PRO A 86 -9.00 2.74 -50.38
N ASP A 87 -9.99 1.84 -50.27
CA ASP A 87 -11.38 2.07 -50.67
C ASP A 87 -12.30 1.79 -49.46
N ASP A 88 -13.19 0.79 -49.53
CA ASP A 88 -14.22 0.53 -48.51
C ASP A 88 -13.78 -0.49 -47.43
N LEU A 89 -14.23 -0.29 -46.19
CA LEU A 89 -14.26 -1.31 -45.15
C LEU A 89 -15.70 -1.82 -44.95
N HIS A 90 -15.91 -3.13 -45.12
CA HIS A 90 -17.17 -3.79 -44.80
C HIS A 90 -16.96 -4.86 -43.73
N VAL A 91 -17.65 -4.71 -42.59
CA VAL A 91 -17.65 -5.68 -41.50
C VAL A 91 -19.05 -6.23 -41.30
N ALA A 92 -19.19 -7.56 -41.33
CA ALA A 92 -20.45 -8.26 -41.15
C ALA A 92 -20.26 -9.47 -40.22
N LEU A 93 -20.35 -9.28 -38.89
CA LEU A 93 -19.95 -10.30 -37.90
C LEU A 93 -20.94 -11.45 -37.71
N GLY A 94 -22.17 -11.31 -38.22
CA GLY A 94 -23.09 -12.44 -38.28
C GLY A 94 -24.14 -12.34 -37.21
N SER A 95 -24.38 -13.38 -36.41
CA SER A 95 -25.28 -13.31 -35.25
C SER A 95 -24.53 -13.81 -34.03
N GLY A 96 -24.86 -13.36 -32.83
CA GLY A 96 -24.04 -13.61 -31.64
C GLY A 96 -23.85 -12.29 -30.89
N GLY A 97 -23.34 -12.33 -29.66
CA GLY A 97 -22.90 -11.11 -28.99
C GLY A 97 -21.51 -10.73 -29.46
N ASP A 98 -21.43 -9.92 -30.51
CA ASP A 98 -20.17 -9.63 -31.19
C ASP A 98 -19.47 -8.38 -30.61
N ARG A 99 -18.15 -8.45 -30.42
CA ARG A 99 -17.30 -7.30 -30.07
C ARG A 99 -16.46 -6.89 -31.28
N LEU A 100 -16.60 -5.64 -31.72
CA LEU A 100 -15.77 -5.06 -32.79
C LEU A 100 -15.04 -3.82 -32.28
N GLU A 101 -13.73 -3.77 -32.46
CA GLU A 101 -12.93 -2.56 -32.21
C GLU A 101 -12.17 -2.14 -33.46
N LEU A 102 -12.39 -0.91 -33.89
CA LEU A 102 -11.67 -0.26 -34.99
C LEU A 102 -10.80 0.84 -34.38
N LEU A 103 -9.47 0.69 -34.48
CA LEU A 103 -8.51 1.54 -33.77
C LEU A 103 -7.56 2.25 -34.75
N GLY A 104 -7.57 3.58 -34.76
CA GLY A 104 -6.59 4.38 -35.51
C GLY A 104 -6.66 4.23 -37.04
N LEU A 105 -7.75 3.67 -37.59
CA LEU A 105 -7.85 3.32 -39.00
C LEU A 105 -8.03 4.55 -39.89
N GLN A 106 -7.41 4.51 -41.07
CA GLN A 106 -7.68 5.44 -42.16
C GLN A 106 -8.29 4.66 -43.33
N VAL A 107 -9.52 5.02 -43.70
CA VAL A 107 -10.29 4.37 -44.78
C VAL A 107 -10.59 5.37 -45.88
N GLY A 108 -10.27 5.00 -47.12
CA GLY A 108 -10.30 5.92 -48.26
C GLY A 108 -11.70 6.38 -48.68
N ASP A 109 -12.73 5.56 -48.50
CA ASP A 109 -14.12 5.90 -48.86
C ASP A 109 -15.10 5.60 -47.71
N ASP A 110 -15.82 4.46 -47.71
CA ASP A 110 -16.86 4.15 -46.71
C ASP A 110 -16.43 3.09 -45.68
N ILE A 111 -16.88 3.25 -44.43
CA ILE A 111 -16.89 2.21 -43.39
C ILE A 111 -18.31 1.74 -43.18
N ASN A 112 -18.56 0.44 -43.33
CA ASN A 112 -19.87 -0.19 -43.16
C ASN A 112 -19.77 -1.35 -42.17
N VAL A 113 -20.32 -1.17 -40.97
CA VAL A 113 -20.39 -2.20 -39.92
C VAL A 113 -21.81 -2.73 -39.79
N ASN A 114 -21.95 -4.05 -39.72
CA ASN A 114 -23.21 -4.75 -39.52
C ASN A 114 -23.03 -5.96 -38.59
N THR A 115 -23.57 -5.91 -37.38
CA THR A 115 -23.48 -7.01 -36.39
C THR A 115 -24.75 -7.85 -36.32
N SER A 116 -25.81 -7.47 -37.05
CA SER A 116 -27.10 -8.16 -37.08
C SER A 116 -27.70 -8.43 -35.69
N ARG A 117 -27.76 -9.67 -35.19
CA ARG A 117 -28.58 -10.04 -34.01
C ARG A 117 -27.69 -10.55 -32.88
N GLY A 118 -27.95 -10.08 -31.68
CA GLY A 118 -27.27 -10.42 -30.43
C GLY A 118 -26.94 -9.14 -29.68
N ASP A 119 -26.29 -9.25 -28.52
CA ASP A 119 -25.92 -8.09 -27.71
C ASP A 119 -24.51 -7.66 -28.12
N ASP A 120 -24.42 -6.70 -29.03
CA ASP A 120 -23.20 -6.33 -29.73
C ASP A 120 -22.47 -5.14 -29.08
N SER A 121 -21.16 -5.07 -29.27
CA SER A 121 -20.27 -4.07 -28.68
C SER A 121 -19.29 -3.53 -29.71
N ILE A 122 -19.58 -2.34 -30.24
CA ILE A 122 -18.84 -1.71 -31.33
C ILE A 122 -18.09 -0.47 -30.80
N LEU A 123 -16.77 -0.44 -30.94
CA LEU A 123 -15.92 0.71 -30.64
C LEU A 123 -15.20 1.18 -31.91
N LEU A 124 -15.39 2.44 -32.29
CA LEU A 124 -14.60 3.13 -33.30
C LEU A 124 -13.80 4.22 -32.60
N SER A 125 -12.51 4.02 -32.40
CA SER A 125 -11.62 4.97 -31.73
C SER A 125 -10.55 5.47 -32.69
N ASN A 126 -10.49 6.79 -32.90
CA ASN A 126 -9.52 7.45 -33.79
C ASN A 126 -9.58 6.96 -35.25
N VAL A 127 -10.78 6.65 -35.74
CA VAL A 127 -11.00 6.17 -37.11
C VAL A 127 -11.40 7.31 -38.02
N THR A 128 -10.84 7.36 -39.24
CA THR A 128 -11.23 8.30 -40.29
C THR A 128 -11.74 7.59 -41.54
N ALA A 129 -12.76 8.16 -42.17
CA ALA A 129 -13.33 7.69 -43.45
C ALA A 129 -13.43 8.85 -44.46
N GLY A 130 -13.15 8.57 -45.73
CA GLY A 130 -13.19 9.59 -46.79
C GLY A 130 -14.60 10.13 -47.10
N ASP A 131 -15.64 9.29 -46.99
CA ASP A 131 -17.04 9.70 -47.20
C ASP A 131 -17.92 9.37 -45.98
N ARG A 132 -18.35 8.12 -45.77
CA ARG A 132 -19.32 7.78 -44.72
C ARG A 132 -18.85 6.69 -43.76
N ILE A 133 -19.13 6.90 -42.48
CA ILE A 133 -19.16 5.81 -41.49
C ILE A 133 -20.60 5.41 -41.25
N LYS A 134 -20.90 4.13 -41.42
CA LYS A 134 -22.22 3.55 -41.21
C LYS A 134 -22.15 2.34 -40.29
N VAL A 135 -22.90 2.40 -39.19
CA VAL A 135 -23.07 1.29 -38.25
C VAL A 135 -24.53 0.85 -38.28
N TYR A 136 -24.76 -0.46 -38.41
CA TYR A 136 -26.08 -1.07 -38.36
C TYR A 136 -26.05 -2.22 -37.36
N SER A 137 -26.81 -2.09 -36.27
CA SER A 137 -27.20 -3.25 -35.47
C SER A 137 -28.69 -3.54 -35.66
N SER A 138 -29.08 -4.81 -35.48
CA SER A 138 -30.47 -5.23 -35.58
C SER A 138 -31.13 -5.42 -34.23
N SER A 139 -31.00 -6.59 -33.58
CA SER A 139 -31.80 -6.89 -32.40
C SER A 139 -30.96 -7.47 -31.28
N GLY A 140 -31.06 -6.87 -30.09
CA GLY A 140 -30.31 -7.18 -28.88
C GLY A 140 -30.00 -5.89 -28.14
N ASP A 141 -29.37 -5.99 -26.97
CA ASP A 141 -29.00 -4.80 -26.18
C ASP A 141 -27.61 -4.35 -26.63
N ASP A 142 -27.56 -3.46 -27.63
CA ASP A 142 -26.33 -3.12 -28.35
C ASP A 142 -25.64 -1.88 -27.81
N GLN A 143 -24.30 -1.89 -27.81
CA GLN A 143 -23.45 -0.76 -27.47
C GLN A 143 -22.65 -0.30 -28.68
N VAL A 144 -22.81 0.98 -29.06
CA VAL A 144 -22.02 1.61 -30.14
C VAL A 144 -21.33 2.84 -29.60
N VAL A 145 -19.99 2.83 -29.59
CA VAL A 145 -19.15 3.95 -29.19
C VAL A 145 -18.33 4.42 -30.39
N VAL A 146 -18.45 5.69 -30.73
CA VAL A 146 -17.59 6.35 -31.73
C VAL A 146 -16.90 7.51 -31.04
N GLU A 147 -15.58 7.47 -30.97
CA GLU A 147 -14.77 8.48 -30.29
C GLU A 147 -13.53 8.86 -31.09
N ALA A 148 -13.17 10.12 -31.02
CA ALA A 148 -11.92 10.61 -31.58
C ALA A 148 -11.12 11.40 -30.53
N VAL A 149 -9.80 11.33 -30.65
CA VAL A 149 -8.82 12.14 -29.95
C VAL A 149 -8.27 13.12 -30.97
N ALA A 150 -8.51 14.40 -30.72
CA ALA A 150 -8.22 15.50 -31.64
C ALA A 150 -6.84 15.40 -32.32
N ALA A 151 -6.86 15.05 -33.60
CA ALA A 151 -5.76 15.25 -34.53
C ALA A 151 -6.34 15.86 -35.81
N ASP A 152 -5.72 16.95 -36.24
CA ASP A 152 -6.11 17.86 -37.33
C ASP A 152 -6.84 17.17 -38.52
N GLY A 153 -8.18 17.22 -38.54
CA GLY A 153 -8.98 16.68 -39.64
C GLY A 153 -10.40 16.28 -39.24
N TYR A 154 -11.21 15.92 -40.23
CA TYR A 154 -12.57 15.40 -40.03
C TYR A 154 -12.54 13.88 -39.83
N THR A 155 -13.39 13.36 -38.96
CA THR A 155 -13.63 11.92 -38.76
C THR A 155 -14.26 11.29 -40.01
N ALA A 156 -15.29 11.93 -40.58
CA ALA A 156 -15.95 11.51 -41.81
C ALA A 156 -16.76 12.67 -42.43
N ARG A 157 -17.33 12.48 -43.62
CA ARG A 157 -18.34 13.42 -44.14
C ARG A 157 -19.69 13.20 -43.48
N ASP A 158 -20.16 11.96 -43.43
CA ASP A 158 -21.40 11.58 -42.76
C ASP A 158 -21.13 10.46 -41.73
N LEU A 159 -21.72 10.54 -40.53
CA LEU A 159 -21.80 9.41 -39.58
C LEU A 159 -23.26 8.96 -39.45
N VAL A 160 -23.53 7.69 -39.69
CA VAL A 160 -24.87 7.11 -39.72
C VAL A 160 -24.95 5.86 -38.85
N ILE A 161 -25.69 5.93 -37.76
CA ILE A 161 -25.90 4.81 -36.84
C ILE A 161 -27.38 4.41 -36.87
N TYR A 162 -27.63 3.14 -37.16
CA TYR A 162 -28.96 2.54 -37.15
C TYR A 162 -29.00 1.37 -36.17
N ASP A 163 -29.92 1.45 -35.23
CA ASP A 163 -30.33 0.35 -34.38
C ASP A 163 -31.81 0.00 -34.61
N SER A 164 -32.24 -1.24 -34.34
CA SER A 164 -33.59 -1.71 -34.62
C SER A 164 -34.42 -2.18 -33.43
N SER A 165 -33.89 -2.87 -32.41
CA SER A 165 -34.66 -3.23 -31.21
C SER A 165 -33.80 -3.76 -30.07
N GLY A 166 -34.07 -3.32 -28.84
CA GLY A 166 -33.36 -3.68 -27.61
C GLY A 166 -33.10 -2.43 -26.78
N ASP A 167 -32.51 -2.58 -25.60
CA ASP A 167 -32.15 -1.45 -24.74
C ASP A 167 -30.72 -1.00 -25.08
N ASN A 168 -30.59 -0.14 -26.10
CA ASN A 168 -29.29 0.14 -26.71
C ASN A 168 -28.59 1.36 -26.13
N THR A 169 -27.25 1.38 -26.17
CA THR A 169 -26.43 2.52 -25.77
C THR A 169 -25.55 3.00 -26.92
N ILE A 170 -25.83 4.19 -27.44
CA ILE A 170 -25.05 4.84 -28.48
C ILE A 170 -24.34 6.07 -27.90
N SER A 171 -23.02 6.10 -28.00
CA SER A 171 -22.17 7.22 -27.56
C SER A 171 -21.30 7.71 -28.71
N VAL A 172 -21.42 8.99 -29.03
CA VAL A 172 -20.67 9.66 -30.10
C VAL A 172 -19.93 10.84 -29.49
N ARG A 173 -18.60 10.82 -29.52
CA ARG A 173 -17.79 11.71 -28.67
C ARG A 173 -16.60 12.35 -29.36
N ASN A 174 -16.46 13.65 -29.17
CA ASN A 174 -15.30 14.44 -29.61
C ASN A 174 -14.99 14.25 -31.10
N ILE A 175 -16.03 14.13 -31.92
CA ILE A 175 -15.88 13.91 -33.37
C ILE A 175 -16.15 15.20 -34.15
N ASP A 176 -15.45 15.35 -35.28
CA ASP A 176 -15.67 16.43 -36.24
C ASP A 176 -16.16 15.82 -37.57
N LEU A 177 -17.36 16.21 -38.01
CA LEU A 177 -17.99 15.73 -39.23
C LEU A 177 -18.13 16.86 -40.25
N HIS A 178 -17.73 16.57 -41.48
CA HIS A 178 -17.82 17.58 -42.54
C HIS A 178 -19.28 17.96 -42.88
N ARG A 179 -20.24 17.04 -42.67
CA ARG A 179 -21.66 17.26 -42.99
C ARG A 179 -22.57 16.80 -41.86
N ASP A 180 -22.96 15.52 -41.85
CA ASP A 180 -24.17 15.09 -41.15
C ASP A 180 -23.87 14.02 -40.07
N LEU A 181 -24.44 14.20 -38.87
CA LEU A 181 -24.63 13.10 -37.90
C LEU A 181 -26.09 12.61 -37.99
N TYR A 182 -26.28 11.31 -38.19
CA TYR A 182 -27.59 10.67 -38.18
C TYR A 182 -27.57 9.44 -37.27
N VAL A 183 -28.35 9.48 -36.18
CA VAL A 183 -28.56 8.33 -35.30
C VAL A 183 -30.04 8.00 -35.30
N ARG A 184 -30.37 6.71 -35.47
CA ARG A 184 -31.73 6.22 -35.32
C ARG A 184 -31.74 4.92 -34.55
N THR A 185 -32.40 4.89 -33.42
CA THR A 185 -32.66 3.67 -32.66
C THR A 185 -34.06 3.13 -32.91
N GLY A 186 -34.27 1.93 -32.37
CA GLY A 186 -35.42 1.09 -32.56
C GLY A 186 -36.42 1.16 -31.41
N SER A 187 -36.96 0.00 -31.04
CA SER A 187 -37.81 -0.16 -29.86
C SER A 187 -37.00 -0.66 -28.66
N GLY A 188 -37.23 -0.13 -27.47
CA GLY A 188 -36.55 -0.49 -26.22
C GLY A 188 -36.25 0.77 -25.41
N GLU A 189 -35.58 0.66 -24.26
CA GLU A 189 -35.13 1.81 -23.48
C GLU A 189 -33.74 2.26 -23.97
N ASP A 190 -33.72 3.08 -25.01
CA ASP A 190 -32.48 3.48 -25.67
C ASP A 190 -31.79 4.67 -24.99
N LYS A 191 -30.46 4.67 -24.98
CA LYS A 191 -29.59 5.74 -24.49
C LYS A 191 -28.73 6.26 -25.63
N ILE A 192 -28.86 7.55 -25.96
CA ILE A 192 -28.12 8.17 -27.05
C ILE A 192 -27.39 9.41 -26.50
N VAL A 193 -26.07 9.43 -26.62
CA VAL A 193 -25.22 10.55 -26.19
C VAL A 193 -24.41 11.05 -27.39
N ALA A 194 -24.49 12.36 -27.65
CA ALA A 194 -23.59 13.07 -28.56
C ALA A 194 -22.86 14.17 -27.76
N GLN A 195 -21.58 13.95 -27.45
CA GLN A 195 -20.77 14.86 -26.63
C GLN A 195 -19.60 15.43 -27.42
N GLY A 196 -19.37 16.74 -27.40
CA GLY A 196 -18.23 17.33 -28.12
C GLY A 196 -18.30 17.11 -29.63
N VAL A 197 -19.49 17.05 -30.22
CA VAL A 197 -19.67 16.77 -31.64
C VAL A 197 -19.70 18.08 -32.42
N GLU A 198 -18.89 18.17 -33.48
CA GLU A 198 -18.93 19.26 -34.46
C GLU A 198 -19.49 18.74 -35.79
N THR A 199 -20.51 19.40 -36.35
CA THR A 199 -21.08 19.04 -37.68
C THR A 199 -21.12 20.23 -38.63
N GLY A 200 -20.71 20.02 -39.88
CA GLY A 200 -20.73 21.04 -40.93
C GLY A 200 -22.09 21.31 -41.58
N ASP A 201 -23.05 20.37 -41.50
CA ASP A 201 -24.44 20.51 -41.93
C ASP A 201 -25.37 20.19 -40.72
N ASP A 202 -25.97 19.01 -40.65
CA ASP A 202 -27.07 18.69 -39.71
C ASP A 202 -26.72 17.63 -38.66
N LEU A 203 -27.35 17.72 -37.49
CA LEU A 203 -27.33 16.66 -36.47
C LEU A 203 -28.76 16.13 -36.28
N ARG A 204 -28.97 14.84 -36.50
CA ARG A 204 -30.29 14.20 -36.41
C ARG A 204 -30.28 12.97 -35.51
N LEU A 205 -31.01 13.01 -34.39
CA LEU A 205 -31.20 11.85 -33.52
C LEU A 205 -32.69 11.46 -33.49
N TYR A 206 -32.96 10.18 -33.75
CA TYR A 206 -34.29 9.60 -33.75
C TYR A 206 -34.34 8.39 -32.80
N SER A 207 -35.31 8.35 -31.90
CA SER A 207 -35.73 7.14 -31.21
C SER A 207 -37.19 6.80 -31.56
N THR A 208 -37.63 5.55 -31.33
CA THR A 208 -38.99 5.11 -31.70
C THR A 208 -39.93 4.82 -30.54
N THR A 209 -39.75 3.76 -29.76
CA THR A 209 -40.70 3.41 -28.68
C THR A 209 -39.97 2.88 -27.46
N GLY A 210 -40.21 3.50 -26.31
CA GLY A 210 -39.66 3.10 -25.01
C GLY A 210 -39.34 4.31 -24.13
N ASN A 211 -38.67 4.10 -22.99
CA ASN A 211 -38.23 5.18 -22.10
C ASN A 211 -36.84 5.66 -22.53
N ASP A 212 -36.78 6.43 -23.61
CA ASP A 212 -35.50 6.77 -24.22
C ASP A 212 -34.84 7.95 -23.52
N GLN A 213 -33.53 7.89 -23.35
CA GLN A 213 -32.71 8.99 -22.84
C GLN A 213 -31.76 9.48 -23.92
N VAL A 214 -31.96 10.71 -24.37
CA VAL A 214 -31.13 11.32 -25.42
C VAL A 214 -30.46 12.57 -24.86
N ALA A 215 -29.14 12.68 -25.00
CA ALA A 215 -28.37 13.84 -24.56
C ALA A 215 -27.44 14.35 -25.66
N ILE A 216 -27.43 15.67 -25.88
CA ILE A 216 -26.40 16.38 -26.63
C ILE A 216 -25.67 17.32 -25.69
N ILE A 217 -24.35 17.21 -25.63
CA ILE A 217 -23.51 17.90 -24.65
C ILE A 217 -22.36 18.58 -25.38
N ASP A 218 -22.06 19.84 -25.06
CA ASP A 218 -20.87 20.58 -25.53
C ASP A 218 -20.64 20.50 -27.05
N SER A 219 -21.70 20.57 -27.86
CA SER A 219 -21.64 20.29 -29.30
C SER A 219 -21.98 21.50 -30.17
N HIS A 220 -21.43 21.55 -31.39
CA HIS A 220 -21.63 22.61 -32.37
C HIS A 220 -22.22 22.06 -33.69
N VAL A 221 -23.39 22.56 -34.09
CA VAL A 221 -24.12 22.13 -35.29
C VAL A 221 -24.31 23.31 -36.23
N ALA A 222 -23.75 23.25 -37.44
CA ALA A 222 -23.76 24.39 -38.35
C ALA A 222 -25.16 24.76 -38.92
N ASP A 223 -26.05 23.78 -39.17
CA ASP A 223 -27.41 24.03 -39.70
C ASP A 223 -28.52 23.47 -38.78
N ASP A 224 -29.17 22.34 -39.12
CA ASP A 224 -30.32 21.82 -38.38
C ASP A 224 -29.94 20.77 -37.31
N THR A 225 -30.28 21.05 -36.05
CA THR A 225 -30.39 20.05 -34.98
C THR A 225 -31.82 19.48 -34.95
N VAL A 226 -32.00 18.23 -35.38
CA VAL A 226 -33.30 17.53 -35.36
C VAL A 226 -33.30 16.45 -34.31
N LEU A 227 -34.25 16.53 -33.37
CA LEU A 227 -34.38 15.55 -32.28
C LEU A 227 -35.80 15.04 -32.25
N ASN A 228 -35.94 13.72 -32.20
CA ASN A 228 -37.25 13.09 -32.23
C ASN A 228 -37.24 11.81 -31.39
N THR A 229 -37.91 11.84 -30.24
CA THR A 229 -38.04 10.70 -29.33
C THR A 229 -39.33 9.90 -29.57
N GLY A 230 -40.05 10.13 -30.67
CA GLY A 230 -41.35 9.49 -30.91
C GLY A 230 -41.74 9.47 -32.39
N TYR A 231 -41.01 8.71 -33.20
CA TYR A 231 -41.35 8.54 -34.61
C TYR A 231 -42.50 7.53 -34.78
N ASN A 232 -43.79 7.95 -34.64
CA ASN A 232 -44.89 7.43 -35.48
C ASN A 232 -46.27 8.08 -35.26
N TYR A 233 -46.86 8.57 -36.35
CA TYR A 233 -48.18 9.22 -36.40
C TYR A 233 -49.40 8.29 -36.27
N ASN A 234 -49.21 6.97 -36.14
CA ASN A 234 -50.30 5.99 -36.16
C ASN A 234 -49.83 4.66 -35.55
N PHE A 235 -50.02 4.39 -34.27
CA PHE A 235 -50.39 3.08 -33.70
C PHE A 235 -50.58 3.26 -32.18
N GLY A 236 -51.57 2.59 -31.59
CA GLY A 236 -51.93 2.75 -30.18
C GLY A 236 -51.22 1.75 -29.27
N SER A 237 -49.90 1.88 -29.11
CA SER A 237 -49.12 1.06 -28.18
C SER A 237 -48.17 1.93 -27.37
N GLU A 238 -48.25 1.75 -26.04
CA GLU A 238 -47.36 2.16 -24.94
C GLU A 238 -46.09 2.93 -25.33
N ASP A 239 -46.23 4.23 -25.57
CA ASP A 239 -45.14 5.20 -25.38
C ASP A 239 -45.04 5.46 -23.87
N ARG A 240 -43.84 5.53 -23.30
CA ARG A 240 -43.59 5.77 -21.87
C ARG A 240 -42.52 6.87 -21.74
N ASP A 241 -42.61 7.64 -20.66
CA ASP A 241 -41.96 8.93 -20.43
C ASP A 241 -40.46 8.99 -20.83
N SER A 242 -40.16 9.54 -22.01
CA SER A 242 -38.79 9.71 -22.53
C SER A 242 -38.16 11.02 -22.03
N ALA A 243 -36.82 11.08 -22.01
CA ALA A 243 -36.05 12.25 -21.60
C ALA A 243 -35.09 12.72 -22.69
N LEU A 244 -35.15 14.01 -23.02
CA LEU A 244 -34.25 14.66 -23.98
C LEU A 244 -33.52 15.83 -23.32
N ILE A 245 -32.19 15.85 -23.43
CA ILE A 245 -31.32 16.84 -22.82
C ILE A 245 -30.43 17.49 -23.88
N LEU A 246 -30.39 18.82 -23.87
CA LEU A 246 -29.40 19.60 -24.59
C LEU A 246 -28.64 20.43 -23.57
N ASN A 247 -27.34 20.17 -23.41
CA ASN A 247 -26.45 20.90 -22.54
C ASN A 247 -25.37 21.60 -23.35
N SER A 248 -25.28 22.93 -23.28
CA SER A 248 -24.21 23.72 -23.91
C SER A 248 -24.07 23.48 -25.43
N VAL A 249 -25.20 23.42 -26.13
CA VAL A 249 -25.26 23.15 -27.59
C VAL A 249 -25.37 24.46 -28.37
N HIS A 250 -24.66 24.59 -29.49
CA HIS A 250 -24.74 25.75 -30.39
C HIS A 250 -25.16 25.36 -31.82
N GLY A 251 -26.04 26.14 -32.46
CA GLY A 251 -26.34 25.99 -33.90
C GLY A 251 -27.25 27.03 -34.54
N ASP A 252 -27.62 26.89 -35.83
CA ASP A 252 -28.53 27.84 -36.53
C ASP A 252 -30.01 27.49 -36.35
N ARG A 253 -30.41 26.23 -36.46
CA ARG A 253 -31.82 25.83 -36.37
C ARG A 253 -32.00 24.58 -35.50
N ALA A 254 -33.07 24.55 -34.72
CA ALA A 254 -33.42 23.38 -33.91
C ALA A 254 -34.86 22.96 -34.15
N SER A 255 -35.10 21.67 -34.35
CA SER A 255 -36.42 21.06 -34.49
C SER A 255 -36.53 19.85 -33.57
N ILE A 256 -37.21 20.03 -32.45
CA ILE A 256 -37.39 19.02 -31.41
C ILE A 256 -38.83 18.52 -31.45
N SER A 257 -39.03 17.21 -31.44
CA SER A 257 -40.34 16.56 -31.38
C SER A 257 -40.34 15.53 -30.27
N LEU A 258 -41.26 15.71 -29.34
CA LEU A 258 -41.54 14.74 -28.27
C LEU A 258 -42.59 13.72 -28.77
N GLY A 259 -42.63 12.57 -28.10
CA GLY A 259 -43.49 11.43 -28.37
C GLY A 259 -44.92 11.64 -27.89
N ALA A 260 -45.72 10.57 -27.88
CA ALA A 260 -47.13 10.63 -27.50
C ALA A 260 -47.37 10.49 -25.97
N SER A 261 -46.31 10.23 -25.19
CA SER A 261 -46.26 10.07 -23.72
C SER A 261 -46.02 11.39 -22.97
N SER A 262 -45.81 11.32 -21.65
CA SER A 262 -45.46 12.46 -20.79
C SER A 262 -43.94 12.62 -20.73
N ASP A 263 -43.37 13.30 -21.73
CA ASP A 263 -41.91 13.36 -21.90
C ASP A 263 -41.28 14.55 -21.14
N PHE A 264 -39.97 14.46 -20.90
CA PHE A 264 -39.15 15.52 -20.34
C PHE A 264 -38.18 16.09 -21.37
N LEU A 265 -38.14 17.40 -21.53
CA LEU A 265 -37.16 18.13 -22.33
C LEU A 265 -36.39 19.11 -21.45
N GLY A 266 -35.10 18.87 -21.23
CA GLY A 266 -34.19 19.78 -20.55
C GLY A 266 -33.29 20.53 -21.55
N LEU A 267 -33.36 21.86 -21.55
CA LEU A 267 -32.49 22.73 -22.35
C LEU A 267 -31.64 23.57 -21.39
N ASP A 268 -30.36 23.26 -21.25
CA ASP A 268 -29.41 24.07 -20.46
C ASP A 268 -28.29 24.57 -21.36
N GLY A 269 -28.08 25.89 -21.47
CA GLY A 269 -26.98 26.41 -22.30
C GLY A 269 -27.19 26.30 -23.82
N LEU A 270 -28.41 26.05 -24.31
CA LEU A 270 -28.69 25.97 -25.75
C LEU A 270 -28.61 27.35 -26.40
N THR A 271 -27.77 27.52 -27.43
CA THR A 271 -27.61 28.76 -28.19
C THR A 271 -27.99 28.56 -29.66
N ILE A 272 -29.03 29.25 -30.14
CA ILE A 272 -29.51 29.14 -31.53
C ILE A 272 -29.50 30.50 -32.24
N GLU A 273 -28.75 30.61 -33.35
CA GLU A 273 -28.66 31.85 -34.16
C GLU A 273 -29.90 32.11 -35.05
N GLY A 274 -30.65 31.07 -35.37
CA GLY A 274 -31.86 31.12 -36.19
C GLY A 274 -33.11 30.85 -35.38
N SER A 275 -33.85 29.80 -35.76
CA SER A 275 -35.15 29.50 -35.18
C SER A 275 -35.19 28.12 -34.54
N ALA A 276 -35.77 28.02 -33.35
CA ALA A 276 -36.05 26.75 -32.69
C ALA A 276 -37.55 26.44 -32.72
N ARG A 277 -37.90 25.17 -32.98
CA ARG A 277 -39.26 24.65 -32.89
C ARG A 277 -39.26 23.43 -31.98
N VAL A 278 -40.17 23.42 -31.00
CA VAL A 278 -40.46 22.28 -30.14
C VAL A 278 -41.90 21.85 -30.40
N TYR A 279 -42.11 20.57 -30.69
CA TYR A 279 -43.43 19.97 -30.81
C TYR A 279 -43.65 19.03 -29.63
N ALA A 280 -44.50 19.45 -28.70
CA ALA A 280 -45.00 18.60 -27.62
C ALA A 280 -46.08 17.68 -28.20
N GLY A 281 -46.03 16.38 -27.90
CA GLY A 281 -46.88 15.40 -28.54
C GLY A 281 -48.24 15.28 -27.87
N ARG A 282 -48.68 14.06 -27.52
CA ARG A 282 -50.07 13.80 -27.04
C ARG A 282 -50.19 13.53 -25.53
N GLY A 283 -49.15 13.74 -24.72
CA GLY A 283 -49.19 13.57 -23.26
C GLY A 283 -48.90 14.86 -22.47
N ASP A 284 -48.81 14.72 -21.13
CA ASP A 284 -48.44 15.81 -20.22
C ASP A 284 -46.92 16.01 -20.27
N ASP A 285 -46.45 16.81 -21.23
CA ASP A 285 -45.03 17.06 -21.46
C ASP A 285 -44.47 18.15 -20.54
N SER A 286 -43.23 17.97 -20.09
CA SER A 286 -42.50 18.91 -19.24
C SER A 286 -41.27 19.45 -19.96
N VAL A 287 -41.16 20.78 -20.06
CA VAL A 287 -40.03 21.46 -20.72
C VAL A 287 -39.34 22.40 -19.75
N SER A 288 -38.07 22.14 -19.47
CA SER A 288 -37.21 23.01 -18.67
C SER A 288 -36.20 23.74 -19.55
N VAL A 289 -36.04 25.04 -19.32
CA VAL A 289 -35.07 25.85 -20.07
C VAL A 289 -34.29 26.76 -19.13
N SER A 290 -32.97 26.59 -19.09
CA SER A 290 -32.00 27.40 -18.36
C SER A 290 -30.85 27.83 -19.26
N ASN A 291 -30.25 28.99 -18.95
CA ASN A 291 -29.03 29.50 -19.57
C ASN A 291 -29.00 29.51 -21.12
N SER A 292 -30.17 29.51 -21.77
CA SER A 292 -30.30 29.32 -23.23
C SER A 292 -30.58 30.65 -23.95
N ALA A 293 -30.09 30.80 -25.18
CA ALA A 293 -30.19 32.02 -25.98
C ALA A 293 -30.68 31.76 -27.41
N PHE A 294 -31.60 32.60 -27.91
CA PHE A 294 -32.19 32.46 -29.25
C PHE A 294 -32.19 33.80 -29.97
N ALA A 295 -31.63 33.87 -31.18
CA ALA A 295 -31.44 35.14 -31.87
C ALA A 295 -32.60 35.57 -32.80
N LYS A 296 -33.46 34.66 -33.29
CA LYS A 296 -34.64 35.02 -34.11
C LYS A 296 -35.98 34.68 -33.46
N SER A 297 -36.35 33.41 -33.36
CA SER A 297 -37.65 33.01 -32.81
C SER A 297 -37.65 31.61 -32.22
N VAL A 298 -38.48 31.40 -31.21
CA VAL A 298 -38.76 30.08 -30.65
C VAL A 298 -40.24 29.82 -30.66
N ARG A 299 -40.62 28.63 -31.15
CA ARG A 299 -42.00 28.20 -31.18
C ARG A 299 -42.15 26.86 -30.50
N VAL A 300 -42.92 26.84 -29.43
CA VAL A 300 -43.38 25.61 -28.78
C VAL A 300 -44.82 25.38 -29.19
N ASP A 301 -45.09 24.29 -29.91
CA ASP A 301 -46.43 23.89 -30.33
C ASP A 301 -46.91 22.77 -29.39
N GLY A 302 -47.98 23.05 -28.63
CA GLY A 302 -48.73 22.00 -27.94
C GLY A 302 -49.43 21.09 -28.96
N GLY A 303 -49.35 19.78 -28.77
CA GLY A 303 -49.91 18.81 -29.70
C GLY A 303 -51.44 18.82 -29.78
N ARG A 304 -52.00 17.89 -30.56
CA ARG A 304 -53.46 17.78 -30.73
C ARG A 304 -54.04 16.90 -29.62
N ASN A 305 -54.92 17.48 -28.78
CA ASN A 305 -55.57 16.84 -27.60
C ASN A 305 -54.65 16.65 -26.38
N THR A 306 -53.75 17.59 -26.12
CA THR A 306 -52.88 17.59 -24.93
C THR A 306 -53.70 17.81 -23.66
N ASP A 307 -53.57 16.90 -22.69
CA ASP A 307 -53.56 17.28 -21.28
C ASP A 307 -52.23 18.09 -21.08
N GLY A 308 -52.13 19.01 -20.11
CA GLY A 308 -51.29 20.24 -20.19
C GLY A 308 -49.81 20.15 -20.64
N LEU A 309 -49.28 21.25 -21.19
CA LEU A 309 -47.84 21.50 -21.38
C LEU A 309 -47.35 22.38 -20.22
N GLU A 310 -46.38 21.89 -19.45
CA GLU A 310 -45.71 22.68 -18.41
C GLU A 310 -44.34 23.14 -18.90
N ALA A 311 -44.07 24.45 -18.88
CA ALA A 311 -42.72 24.93 -19.11
C ALA A 311 -42.30 26.03 -18.14
N ILE A 312 -41.07 25.88 -17.63
CA ILE A 312 -40.45 26.83 -16.72
C ILE A 312 -39.37 27.56 -17.52
N ALA A 313 -39.69 28.79 -17.91
CA ALA A 313 -38.78 29.65 -18.66
C ALA A 313 -38.67 31.03 -18.01
N SER A 314 -37.54 31.32 -17.37
CA SER A 314 -37.25 32.68 -16.89
C SER A 314 -36.93 33.65 -18.03
N ASP A 315 -36.42 33.16 -19.16
CA ASP A 315 -35.87 34.00 -20.25
C ASP A 315 -36.77 34.12 -21.51
N PHE A 316 -37.79 33.27 -21.69
CA PHE A 316 -38.72 33.37 -22.84
C PHE A 316 -39.76 34.49 -22.72
N ALA A 317 -39.81 35.20 -21.60
CA ALA A 317 -40.86 36.15 -21.25
C ALA A 317 -40.92 37.43 -22.11
N GLN A 318 -40.13 37.57 -23.18
CA GLN A 318 -40.10 38.76 -24.05
C GLN A 318 -40.45 38.52 -25.53
N ASP A 319 -40.74 37.28 -25.96
CA ASP A 319 -41.12 37.00 -27.35
C ASP A 319 -42.66 36.96 -27.53
N PRO A 320 -43.26 37.85 -28.36
CA PRO A 320 -44.71 37.94 -28.56
C PRO A 320 -45.36 36.77 -29.30
N ASP A 321 -44.59 35.84 -29.89
CA ASP A 321 -45.11 34.67 -30.61
C ASP A 321 -45.22 33.40 -29.74
N VAL A 322 -44.87 33.49 -28.46
CA VAL A 322 -44.97 32.45 -27.43
C VAL A 322 -46.43 32.32 -26.97
N ARG A 323 -47.10 31.17 -27.21
CA ARG A 323 -48.52 30.95 -26.88
C ARG A 323 -48.71 29.75 -25.94
N ASN A 324 -49.42 29.99 -24.84
CA ASN A 324 -49.86 29.04 -23.79
C ASN A 324 -48.74 28.48 -22.90
N PHE A 325 -48.54 29.08 -21.72
CA PHE A 325 -47.74 28.51 -20.63
C PHE A 325 -48.49 28.67 -19.31
N GLU A 326 -48.67 27.58 -18.58
CA GLU A 326 -48.92 27.60 -17.14
C GLU A 326 -47.62 27.18 -16.45
N SER A 327 -47.22 27.92 -15.41
CA SER A 327 -45.97 27.70 -14.67
C SER A 327 -46.31 27.19 -13.26
N GLU A 328 -45.96 25.95 -12.93
CA GLU A 328 -45.67 25.54 -11.56
C GLU A 328 -44.15 25.29 -11.42
N VAL A 329 -43.64 25.31 -10.18
CA VAL A 329 -42.21 25.28 -9.88
C VAL A 329 -41.87 23.89 -9.37
N GLU A 330 -41.43 23.00 -10.26
CA GLU A 330 -40.67 21.79 -9.90
C GLU A 330 -39.18 21.96 -10.19
N ASP A 331 -38.34 21.29 -9.38
CA ASP A 331 -36.88 21.31 -9.42
C ASP A 331 -36.34 20.63 -10.68
N SER A 332 -36.40 21.36 -11.79
CA SER A 332 -36.01 20.83 -13.10
C SER A 332 -34.49 20.64 -13.26
N ALA A 333 -33.68 21.39 -12.52
CA ALA A 333 -32.23 21.24 -12.53
C ALA A 333 -31.82 19.88 -11.91
N GLY A 334 -32.43 19.50 -10.79
CA GLY A 334 -32.21 18.19 -10.17
C GLY A 334 -32.63 17.02 -11.06
N ARG A 335 -33.66 17.19 -11.92
CA ARG A 335 -34.04 16.19 -12.92
C ARG A 335 -32.98 16.04 -14.03
N ILE A 336 -32.46 17.14 -14.58
CA ILE A 336 -31.38 17.11 -15.57
C ILE A 336 -30.14 16.42 -15.00
N GLU A 337 -29.71 16.79 -13.79
CA GLU A 337 -28.57 16.16 -13.10
C GLU A 337 -28.79 14.66 -12.88
N SER A 338 -30.00 14.26 -12.46
CA SER A 338 -30.32 12.85 -12.24
C SER A 338 -30.28 12.01 -13.52
N ILE A 339 -30.68 12.58 -14.67
CA ILE A 339 -30.66 11.87 -15.95
C ILE A 339 -29.23 11.80 -16.49
N LEU A 340 -28.45 12.89 -16.40
CA LEU A 340 -27.03 12.86 -16.76
C LEU A 340 -26.26 11.83 -15.93
N ALA A 341 -26.52 11.76 -14.62
CA ALA A 341 -25.95 10.73 -13.75
C ALA A 341 -26.39 9.30 -14.16
N SER A 342 -27.65 9.12 -14.61
CA SER A 342 -28.12 7.82 -15.13
C SER A 342 -27.42 7.42 -16.43
N LEU A 343 -27.08 8.39 -17.28
CA LEU A 343 -26.29 8.16 -18.49
C LEU A 343 -24.83 7.83 -18.15
N GLU A 344 -24.24 8.47 -17.15
CA GLU A 344 -22.89 8.14 -16.63
C GLU A 344 -22.83 6.73 -16.04
N GLU A 345 -23.81 6.35 -15.21
CA GLU A 345 -23.89 5.01 -14.58
C GLU A 345 -24.04 3.91 -15.63
N SER A 346 -24.64 4.21 -16.77
CA SER A 346 -24.76 3.27 -17.89
C SER A 346 -23.52 3.17 -18.78
N GLY A 347 -22.46 3.92 -18.49
CA GLY A 347 -21.26 3.97 -19.32
C GLY A 347 -21.41 4.77 -20.61
N ALA A 348 -22.59 5.31 -20.92
CA ALA A 348 -22.85 6.12 -22.12
C ALA A 348 -21.99 7.40 -22.19
N LEU A 349 -21.56 7.90 -21.02
CA LEU A 349 -20.66 9.06 -20.89
C LEU A 349 -19.20 8.68 -20.56
N GLN A 350 -18.86 7.41 -20.30
CA GLN A 350 -17.51 7.00 -19.88
C GLN A 350 -16.65 6.50 -21.06
N PRO A 351 -15.39 6.95 -21.23
CA PRO A 351 -14.50 6.45 -22.28
C PRO A 351 -14.31 4.93 -22.18
N ARG A 352 -14.33 4.21 -23.31
CA ARG A 352 -14.04 2.77 -23.30
C ARG A 352 -12.53 2.60 -23.43
N LEU A 353 -11.86 2.38 -22.30
CA LEU A 353 -10.41 2.27 -22.25
C LEU A 353 -9.92 1.01 -22.98
N ALA A 354 -8.87 1.15 -23.78
CA ALA A 354 -8.17 0.03 -24.42
C ALA A 354 -7.41 -0.80 -23.35
N SER A 355 -7.13 -2.09 -23.55
CA SER A 355 -6.27 -2.83 -22.61
C SER A 355 -4.81 -2.35 -22.69
N ILE A 356 -3.99 -2.70 -21.69
CA ILE A 356 -2.54 -2.41 -21.72
C ILE A 356 -1.90 -3.02 -22.97
N THR A 357 -2.33 -4.23 -23.33
CA THR A 357 -1.86 -4.88 -24.56
C THR A 357 -2.25 -4.04 -25.77
N ASP A 358 -3.49 -3.53 -25.84
CA ASP A 358 -3.94 -2.68 -26.96
C ASP A 358 -3.26 -1.30 -27.01
N LEU A 359 -2.83 -0.74 -25.86
CA LEU A 359 -2.10 0.52 -25.81
C LEU A 359 -0.66 0.40 -26.34
N VAL A 360 -0.07 -0.78 -26.17
CA VAL A 360 1.30 -1.09 -26.61
C VAL A 360 1.29 -1.67 -28.02
N VAL A 361 0.36 -2.58 -28.32
CA VAL A 361 0.20 -3.26 -29.61
C VAL A 361 -0.40 -2.29 -30.64
N GLY A 362 0.31 -2.09 -31.74
CA GLY A 362 -0.14 -1.21 -32.81
C GLY A 362 0.16 0.29 -32.61
N ASN A 363 0.78 0.67 -31.49
CA ASN A 363 1.34 2.01 -31.34
C ASN A 363 2.75 2.05 -31.96
N PRO A 364 2.99 2.88 -32.99
CA PRO A 364 4.29 2.97 -33.66
C PRO A 364 5.46 3.31 -32.73
N ASP A 365 5.20 4.03 -31.63
CA ASP A 365 6.23 4.43 -30.68
C ASP A 365 6.73 3.28 -29.78
N PHE A 366 6.00 2.16 -29.73
CA PHE A 366 6.28 0.97 -28.89
C PHE A 366 6.53 -0.31 -29.69
N SER A 367 6.77 -0.24 -31.00
CA SER A 367 6.92 -1.43 -31.85
C SER A 367 8.03 -2.40 -31.41
N ILE A 368 9.13 -1.92 -30.82
CA ILE A 368 10.18 -2.78 -30.25
C ILE A 368 9.71 -3.45 -28.94
N LEU A 369 8.95 -2.74 -28.11
CA LEU A 369 8.35 -3.30 -26.89
C LEU A 369 7.32 -4.38 -27.23
N GLU A 370 6.50 -4.15 -28.26
CA GLU A 370 5.56 -5.15 -28.78
C GLU A 370 6.29 -6.43 -29.20
N GLU A 371 7.33 -6.31 -30.03
CA GLU A 371 8.13 -7.47 -30.47
C GLU A 371 8.70 -8.24 -29.28
N ALA A 372 9.24 -7.52 -28.29
CA ALA A 372 9.79 -8.09 -27.07
C ALA A 372 8.75 -8.86 -26.24
N VAL A 373 7.56 -8.27 -26.02
CA VAL A 373 6.45 -8.87 -25.26
C VAL A 373 5.92 -10.12 -25.94
N ILE A 374 5.75 -10.08 -27.27
CA ILE A 374 5.33 -11.24 -28.07
C ILE A 374 6.40 -12.33 -28.02
N ALA A 375 7.67 -11.99 -28.25
CA ALA A 375 8.76 -12.95 -28.23
C ALA A 375 8.90 -13.65 -26.87
N ALA A 376 8.74 -12.91 -25.77
CA ALA A 376 8.79 -13.43 -24.40
C ALA A 376 7.54 -14.23 -23.99
N GLY A 377 6.48 -14.24 -24.82
CA GLY A 377 5.21 -14.92 -24.52
C GLY A 377 4.45 -14.27 -23.37
N LEU A 378 4.58 -12.96 -23.18
CA LEU A 378 3.94 -12.21 -22.10
C LEU A 378 2.64 -11.50 -22.53
N ALA A 379 2.30 -11.50 -23.83
CA ALA A 379 1.08 -10.86 -24.35
C ALA A 379 -0.18 -11.34 -23.62
N ASP A 380 -0.39 -12.65 -23.52
CA ASP A 380 -1.52 -13.24 -22.78
C ASP A 380 -1.50 -12.91 -21.28
N THR A 381 -0.32 -12.62 -20.71
CA THR A 381 -0.19 -12.25 -19.28
C THR A 381 -0.66 -10.81 -19.06
N LEU A 382 -0.25 -9.90 -19.96
CA LEU A 382 -0.64 -8.49 -19.91
C LEU A 382 -2.06 -8.23 -20.42
N ALA A 383 -2.70 -9.20 -21.09
CA ALA A 383 -4.11 -9.14 -21.51
C ALA A 383 -5.07 -9.72 -20.45
N GLN A 384 -4.58 -10.39 -19.40
CA GLN A 384 -5.43 -10.97 -18.37
C GLN A 384 -6.20 -9.90 -17.57
N LYS A 385 -7.37 -10.28 -17.05
CA LYS A 385 -8.12 -9.48 -16.09
C LYS A 385 -7.32 -9.34 -14.80
N GLY A 386 -6.99 -8.10 -14.45
CA GLY A 386 -6.18 -7.73 -13.30
C GLY A 386 -5.89 -6.23 -13.34
N SER A 387 -5.18 -5.73 -12.32
CA SER A 387 -4.69 -4.36 -12.26
C SER A 387 -3.17 -4.40 -12.38
N PHE A 388 -2.64 -3.80 -13.43
CA PHE A 388 -1.19 -3.76 -13.68
C PHE A 388 -0.72 -2.32 -13.88
N THR A 389 0.58 -2.11 -13.68
CA THR A 389 1.26 -0.89 -14.16
C THR A 389 2.41 -1.28 -15.04
N VAL A 390 2.39 -0.85 -16.30
CA VAL A 390 3.51 -1.08 -17.24
C VAL A 390 4.27 0.20 -17.46
N PHE A 391 5.56 0.18 -17.14
CA PHE A 391 6.51 1.23 -17.53
C PHE A 391 6.99 0.91 -18.95
N ALA A 392 6.40 1.55 -19.96
CA ALA A 392 6.60 1.25 -21.37
C ALA A 392 7.77 2.07 -21.96
N PRO A 393 8.92 1.45 -22.26
CA PRO A 393 10.02 2.12 -22.95
C PRO A 393 9.68 2.40 -24.42
N LEU A 394 9.99 3.63 -24.86
CA LEU A 394 9.90 4.02 -26.27
C LEU A 394 10.89 3.23 -27.14
N ASN A 395 10.67 3.20 -28.45
CA ASN A 395 11.64 2.63 -29.40
C ASN A 395 13.05 3.22 -29.24
N SER A 396 13.16 4.54 -29.01
CA SER A 396 14.45 5.21 -28.77
C SER A 396 15.17 4.72 -27.51
N ALA A 397 14.43 4.23 -26.51
CA ALA A 397 14.99 3.67 -25.29
C ALA A 397 15.73 2.36 -25.59
N PHE A 398 15.12 1.46 -26.38
CA PHE A 398 15.76 0.23 -26.82
C PHE A 398 16.95 0.48 -27.75
N GLU A 399 16.85 1.46 -28.65
CA GLU A 399 17.94 1.87 -29.52
C GLU A 399 19.15 2.42 -28.77
N SER A 400 18.93 2.93 -27.54
CA SER A 400 19.99 3.45 -26.68
C SER A 400 20.74 2.35 -25.91
N LEU A 401 20.28 1.09 -25.98
CA LEU A 401 21.01 -0.05 -25.43
C LEU A 401 22.35 -0.25 -26.16
N PRO A 402 23.37 -0.82 -25.49
CA PRO A 402 24.64 -1.14 -26.15
C PRO A 402 24.45 -2.01 -27.41
N GLU A 403 25.31 -1.78 -28.42
CA GLU A 403 25.21 -2.47 -29.71
C GLU A 403 25.26 -4.00 -29.52
N GLY A 404 24.23 -4.70 -30.03
CA GLY A 404 24.08 -6.15 -29.91
C GLY A 404 23.30 -6.64 -28.68
N THR A 405 22.99 -5.77 -27.70
CA THR A 405 22.21 -6.15 -26.51
C THR A 405 20.81 -6.59 -26.88
N LEU A 406 20.06 -5.77 -27.63
CA LEU A 406 18.69 -6.10 -28.05
C LEU A 406 18.64 -7.41 -28.85
N SER A 407 19.58 -7.58 -29.79
CA SER A 407 19.66 -8.82 -30.58
C SER A 407 19.91 -10.05 -29.69
N SER A 408 20.75 -9.91 -28.67
CA SER A 408 21.04 -11.01 -27.73
C SER A 408 19.81 -11.34 -26.86
N LEU A 409 19.06 -10.32 -26.43
CA LEU A 409 17.83 -10.51 -25.67
C LEU A 409 16.74 -11.21 -26.50
N LEU A 410 16.62 -10.85 -27.79
CA LEU A 410 15.67 -11.47 -28.71
C LEU A 410 16.08 -12.90 -29.12
N GLU A 411 17.36 -13.27 -29.02
CA GLU A 411 17.83 -14.64 -29.26
C GLU A 411 17.43 -15.62 -28.14
N ASP A 412 17.32 -15.16 -26.89
CA ASP A 412 16.79 -15.91 -25.74
C ASP A 412 15.64 -15.16 -25.06
N PRO A 413 14.46 -15.14 -25.70
CA PRO A 413 13.36 -14.31 -25.24
C PRO A 413 12.70 -14.84 -23.96
N THR A 414 12.97 -16.09 -23.57
CA THR A 414 12.41 -16.71 -22.36
C THR A 414 13.28 -16.55 -21.11
N GLY A 415 14.52 -16.08 -21.27
CA GLY A 415 15.45 -15.77 -20.18
C GLY A 415 15.43 -14.28 -19.84
N ALA A 416 16.57 -13.62 -20.03
CA ALA A 416 16.78 -12.23 -19.61
C ALA A 416 15.75 -11.23 -20.18
N LEU A 417 15.26 -11.43 -21.42
CA LEU A 417 14.23 -10.55 -21.97
C LEU A 417 12.94 -10.60 -21.17
N LYS A 418 12.50 -11.81 -20.80
CA LYS A 418 11.30 -11.99 -19.98
C LYS A 418 11.47 -11.33 -18.61
N ASP A 419 12.63 -11.50 -17.97
CA ASP A 419 12.90 -10.90 -16.67
C ASP A 419 12.90 -9.36 -16.75
N ILE A 420 13.50 -8.80 -17.79
CA ILE A 420 13.46 -7.35 -18.07
C ILE A 420 12.01 -6.88 -18.20
N LEU A 421 11.17 -7.56 -18.98
CA LEU A 421 9.78 -7.15 -19.18
C LEU A 421 8.94 -7.28 -17.91
N LEU A 422 9.16 -8.33 -17.10
CA LEU A 422 8.53 -8.45 -15.78
C LEU A 422 8.99 -7.35 -14.83
N TYR A 423 10.24 -6.89 -14.94
CA TYR A 423 10.77 -5.75 -14.18
C TYR A 423 10.19 -4.40 -14.61
N HIS A 424 9.69 -4.28 -15.85
CA HIS A 424 8.92 -3.11 -16.29
C HIS A 424 7.46 -3.13 -15.82
N THR A 425 7.00 -4.21 -15.18
CA THR A 425 5.59 -4.39 -14.85
C THR A 425 5.41 -4.51 -13.35
N ALA A 426 4.51 -3.73 -12.75
CA ALA A 426 4.04 -3.92 -11.38
C ALA A 426 2.68 -4.64 -11.36
N GLY A 427 2.45 -5.45 -10.34
CA GLY A 427 1.23 -6.25 -10.16
C GLY A 427 0.04 -5.50 -9.54
N GLU A 428 0.04 -4.17 -9.64
CA GLU A 428 -0.99 -3.28 -9.12
C GLU A 428 -1.06 -1.99 -9.97
N GLU A 429 -2.14 -1.22 -9.82
CA GLU A 429 -2.28 0.12 -10.42
C GLU A 429 -1.57 1.16 -9.57
N ILE A 430 -0.52 1.78 -10.11
CA ILE A 430 0.26 2.82 -9.47
C ILE A 430 0.16 4.06 -10.36
N PHE A 431 -0.67 5.02 -9.97
CA PHE A 431 -0.78 6.29 -10.69
C PHE A 431 0.40 7.22 -10.33
N ALA A 432 0.66 8.24 -11.13
CA ALA A 432 1.74 9.19 -10.88
C ALA A 432 1.64 9.84 -9.50
N ALA A 433 0.42 10.06 -9.01
CA ALA A 433 0.16 10.59 -7.67
C ALA A 433 0.64 9.66 -6.54
N ASP A 434 0.66 8.35 -6.79
CA ASP A 434 1.13 7.34 -5.84
C ASP A 434 2.64 7.08 -6.01
N ILE A 435 3.14 7.10 -7.26
CA ILE A 435 4.57 6.98 -7.56
C ILE A 435 5.39 8.01 -6.78
N VAL A 436 4.93 9.27 -6.73
CA VAL A 436 5.66 10.34 -6.03
C VAL A 436 5.63 10.24 -4.50
N GLN A 437 4.82 9.33 -3.94
CA GLN A 437 4.71 9.10 -2.49
C GLN A 437 5.56 7.95 -2.00
N VAL A 438 6.08 7.12 -2.91
CA VAL A 438 6.91 5.96 -2.58
C VAL A 438 8.36 6.22 -2.96
N SER A 439 9.29 5.59 -2.25
CA SER A 439 10.71 5.60 -2.59
C SER A 439 11.11 4.42 -3.48
N ASN A 440 10.27 3.38 -3.56
CA ASN A 440 10.40 2.22 -4.43
C ASN A 440 9.07 1.46 -4.50
N PHE A 441 8.93 0.60 -5.50
CA PHE A 441 7.82 -0.36 -5.61
C PHE A 441 8.32 -1.71 -6.13
N GLU A 442 7.57 -2.78 -5.85
CA GLU A 442 7.88 -4.15 -6.27
C GLU A 442 7.32 -4.43 -7.68
N THR A 443 8.11 -5.13 -8.49
CA THR A 443 7.73 -5.51 -9.87
C THR A 443 7.25 -6.97 -9.91
N LEU A 444 6.70 -7.41 -11.03
CA LEU A 444 6.34 -8.82 -11.25
C LEU A 444 7.56 -9.75 -11.29
N LEU A 445 8.77 -9.22 -11.46
CA LEU A 445 10.01 -9.97 -11.30
C LEU A 445 10.29 -10.29 -9.81
N GLY A 446 9.71 -9.53 -8.88
CA GLY A 446 9.99 -9.55 -7.45
C GLY A 446 11.07 -8.54 -7.03
N SER A 447 11.91 -8.10 -7.97
CA SER A 447 12.87 -7.01 -7.70
C SER A 447 12.17 -5.65 -7.65
N ARG A 448 12.77 -4.70 -6.92
CA ARG A 448 12.21 -3.36 -6.74
C ARG A 448 12.82 -2.35 -7.71
N VAL A 449 12.02 -1.34 -8.07
CA VAL A 449 12.45 -0.16 -8.82
C VAL A 449 12.51 1.01 -7.86
N SER A 450 13.64 1.71 -7.80
CA SER A 450 13.76 2.92 -6.97
C SER A 450 13.10 4.11 -7.64
N VAL A 451 12.54 5.01 -6.84
CA VAL A 451 11.83 6.20 -7.29
C VAL A 451 12.47 7.44 -6.69
N ASP A 452 13.03 8.29 -7.56
CA ASP A 452 13.60 9.58 -7.22
C ASP A 452 12.74 10.70 -7.82
N VAL A 453 12.14 11.51 -6.95
CA VAL A 453 11.34 12.67 -7.38
C VAL A 453 12.25 13.90 -7.48
N THR A 454 12.46 14.38 -8.70
CA THR A 454 13.28 15.57 -8.99
C THR A 454 12.41 16.76 -9.38
N ALA A 455 13.02 17.94 -9.50
CA ALA A 455 12.32 19.12 -10.02
C ALA A 455 11.89 18.98 -11.50
N GLU A 456 12.49 18.02 -12.23
CA GLU A 456 12.26 17.79 -13.65
C GLU A 456 11.27 16.64 -13.92
N GLY A 457 10.92 15.85 -12.89
CA GLY A 457 10.00 14.74 -12.99
C GLY A 457 10.38 13.56 -12.09
N VAL A 458 9.80 12.40 -12.37
CA VAL A 458 10.12 11.13 -11.70
C VAL A 458 11.25 10.42 -12.45
N VAL A 459 12.26 9.99 -11.70
CA VAL A 459 13.39 9.20 -12.19
C VAL A 459 13.37 7.84 -11.51
N LEU A 460 13.37 6.77 -12.30
CA LEU A 460 13.41 5.38 -11.88
C LEU A 460 14.86 4.88 -11.95
N ASN A 461 15.30 4.10 -10.96
CA ASN A 461 16.66 3.56 -10.85
C ASN A 461 17.78 4.61 -11.02
N GLY A 462 17.48 5.87 -10.70
CA GLY A 462 18.40 7.01 -10.79
C GLY A 462 18.78 7.46 -12.21
N ASN A 463 18.30 6.79 -13.27
CA ASN A 463 18.69 7.10 -14.66
C ASN A 463 17.60 6.95 -15.73
N VAL A 464 16.39 6.48 -15.38
CA VAL A 464 15.27 6.30 -16.33
C VAL A 464 14.19 7.33 -16.03
N ASN A 465 13.87 8.22 -16.95
CA ASN A 465 12.85 9.24 -16.71
C ASN A 465 11.46 8.73 -17.14
N VAL A 466 10.45 9.02 -16.32
CA VAL A 466 9.05 8.86 -16.72
C VAL A 466 8.61 10.08 -17.51
N THR A 467 8.31 9.91 -18.79
CA THR A 467 8.04 11.00 -19.74
C THR A 467 6.56 11.30 -19.94
N VAL A 468 5.69 10.28 -19.86
CA VAL A 468 4.23 10.42 -19.94
C VAL A 468 3.65 9.53 -18.86
N THR A 469 2.67 10.04 -18.11
CA THR A 469 2.07 9.32 -16.99
C THR A 469 0.58 9.11 -17.20
N ASP A 470 0.04 8.14 -16.45
CA ASP A 470 -1.40 7.93 -16.25
C ASP A 470 -2.15 7.67 -17.56
N ILE A 471 -1.57 6.88 -18.46
CA ILE A 471 -2.31 6.37 -19.61
C ILE A 471 -3.20 5.22 -19.10
N GLU A 472 -4.47 5.53 -18.86
CA GLU A 472 -5.43 4.56 -18.34
C GLU A 472 -5.75 3.46 -19.36
N ALA A 473 -5.82 2.23 -18.86
CA ALA A 473 -6.17 1.04 -19.61
C ALA A 473 -7.30 0.26 -18.91
N SER A 474 -8.04 -0.57 -19.65
CA SER A 474 -9.12 -1.39 -19.08
C SER A 474 -8.66 -2.40 -18.02
N ASN A 475 -7.36 -2.71 -17.98
CA ASN A 475 -6.73 -3.61 -17.01
C ASN A 475 -5.48 -3.01 -16.34
N GLY A 476 -5.41 -1.68 -16.22
CA GLY A 476 -4.41 -1.00 -15.41
C GLY A 476 -3.95 0.36 -15.95
N VAL A 477 -2.66 0.68 -15.80
CA VAL A 477 -2.06 1.96 -16.18
C VAL A 477 -0.75 1.75 -16.94
N VAL A 478 -0.48 2.61 -17.93
CA VAL A 478 0.81 2.67 -18.62
C VAL A 478 1.50 4.01 -18.33
N HIS A 479 2.79 3.94 -17.99
CA HIS A 479 3.68 5.10 -17.90
C HIS A 479 4.79 4.96 -18.94
N VAL A 480 5.03 5.99 -19.74
CA VAL A 480 6.06 5.95 -20.77
C VAL A 480 7.40 6.36 -20.19
N ILE A 481 8.46 5.62 -20.51
CA ILE A 481 9.83 5.86 -20.04
C ILE A 481 10.82 6.05 -21.19
N ASP A 482 11.89 6.80 -20.94
CA ASP A 482 12.90 7.16 -21.95
C ASP A 482 14.09 6.19 -22.07
N ALA A 483 14.18 5.21 -21.17
CA ALA A 483 15.22 4.20 -21.11
C ALA A 483 14.65 2.84 -20.65
N VAL A 484 15.28 1.74 -21.06
CA VAL A 484 14.89 0.39 -20.65
C VAL A 484 15.29 0.16 -19.19
N LEU A 485 14.35 -0.19 -18.33
CA LEU A 485 14.60 -0.63 -16.96
C LEU A 485 15.34 -1.98 -16.98
N LEU A 486 16.57 -1.97 -16.47
CA LEU A 486 17.36 -3.19 -16.31
C LEU A 486 17.28 -3.65 -14.85
N PRO A 487 16.98 -4.94 -14.60
CA PRO A 487 17.04 -5.50 -13.26
C PRO A 487 18.42 -5.26 -12.63
N PRO A 488 18.49 -4.99 -11.32
CA PRO A 488 19.77 -4.86 -10.63
C PRO A 488 20.54 -6.19 -10.65
N PRO A 489 21.88 -6.17 -10.58
CA PRO A 489 22.70 -7.38 -10.42
C PRO A 489 22.43 -8.08 -9.08
N SER A 490 22.77 -9.37 -8.95
CA SER A 490 22.70 -10.07 -7.66
C SER A 490 23.73 -9.52 -6.67
N ILE A 491 23.57 -9.82 -5.38
CA ILE A 491 24.58 -9.46 -4.37
C ILE A 491 25.95 -10.05 -4.72
N ALA A 492 25.98 -11.30 -5.21
CA ALA A 492 27.21 -11.96 -5.63
C ALA A 492 27.88 -11.21 -6.79
N ASP A 493 27.11 -10.80 -7.79
CA ASP A 493 27.61 -10.04 -8.93
C ASP A 493 28.11 -8.64 -8.52
N ILE A 494 27.42 -7.95 -7.60
CA ILE A 494 27.89 -6.66 -7.04
C ILE A 494 29.27 -6.81 -6.39
N VAL A 495 29.50 -7.92 -5.69
CA VAL A 495 30.79 -8.21 -5.05
C VAL A 495 31.86 -8.53 -6.09
N ILE A 496 31.53 -9.30 -7.12
CA ILE A 496 32.46 -9.73 -8.19
C ILE A 496 32.87 -8.57 -9.09
N ASP A 497 31.93 -7.70 -9.48
CA ASP A 497 32.16 -6.64 -10.45
C ASP A 497 32.78 -5.36 -9.85
N ASN A 498 32.95 -5.33 -8.52
CA ASN A 498 33.50 -4.18 -7.82
C ASN A 498 34.93 -4.46 -7.30
N ASP A 499 35.91 -3.79 -7.90
CA ASP A 499 37.32 -3.90 -7.52
C ASP A 499 37.59 -3.64 -6.02
N ASN A 500 36.74 -2.87 -5.33
CA ASN A 500 36.87 -2.61 -3.89
C ASN A 500 36.47 -3.79 -2.99
N PHE A 501 35.90 -4.86 -3.54
CA PHE A 501 35.47 -6.07 -2.82
C PHE A 501 36.28 -7.32 -3.17
N SER A 502 37.40 -7.19 -3.90
CA SER A 502 38.23 -8.34 -4.29
C SER A 502 38.69 -9.26 -3.14
N ILE A 503 38.88 -8.73 -1.92
CA ILE A 503 39.21 -9.56 -0.74
C ILE A 503 37.96 -10.25 -0.19
N LEU A 504 36.82 -9.55 -0.18
CA LEU A 504 35.52 -10.10 0.22
C LEU A 504 35.12 -11.27 -0.70
N GLU A 505 35.24 -11.09 -2.02
CA GLU A 505 34.99 -12.14 -3.02
C GLU A 505 35.80 -13.41 -2.70
N GLN A 506 37.11 -13.27 -2.51
CA GLN A 506 37.99 -14.40 -2.17
C GLN A 506 37.58 -15.07 -0.85
N ALA A 507 37.21 -14.28 0.16
CA ALA A 507 36.76 -14.79 1.44
C ALA A 507 35.44 -15.58 1.32
N VAL A 508 34.45 -15.04 0.61
CA VAL A 508 33.16 -15.69 0.36
C VAL A 508 33.34 -17.01 -0.40
N VAL A 509 34.21 -17.02 -1.42
CA VAL A 509 34.54 -18.24 -2.16
C VAL A 509 35.24 -19.26 -1.27
N ALA A 510 36.20 -18.84 -0.44
CA ALA A 510 36.93 -19.72 0.47
C ALA A 510 36.02 -20.33 1.56
N ALA A 511 35.07 -19.56 2.08
CA ALA A 511 34.08 -20.01 3.05
C ALA A 511 32.94 -20.84 2.42
N GLY A 512 32.86 -20.92 1.09
CA GLY A 512 31.80 -21.64 0.39
C GLY A 512 30.42 -20.97 0.48
N LEU A 513 30.37 -19.66 0.77
CA LEU A 513 29.11 -18.91 0.94
C LEU A 513 28.57 -18.32 -0.36
N ALA A 514 29.30 -18.43 -1.48
CA ALA A 514 28.89 -17.87 -2.78
C ALA A 514 27.48 -18.32 -3.20
N THR A 515 27.16 -19.62 -3.05
CA THR A 515 25.82 -20.14 -3.39
C THR A 515 24.73 -19.70 -2.43
N THR A 516 25.07 -19.35 -1.20
CA THR A 516 24.12 -18.83 -0.21
C THR A 516 23.73 -17.40 -0.57
N LEU A 517 24.72 -16.57 -0.94
CA LEU A 517 24.50 -15.19 -1.37
C LEU A 517 23.89 -15.07 -2.78
N ASP A 518 23.91 -16.14 -3.57
CA ASP A 518 23.25 -16.25 -4.87
C ASP A 518 21.87 -16.95 -4.77
N SER A 519 21.45 -17.36 -3.57
CA SER A 519 20.17 -18.03 -3.39
C SER A 519 18.98 -17.07 -3.52
N SER A 520 17.83 -17.61 -3.94
CA SER A 520 16.57 -16.87 -4.01
C SER A 520 16.05 -16.59 -2.59
N GLY A 521 16.28 -15.37 -2.11
CA GLY A 521 15.84 -14.88 -0.81
C GLY A 521 16.36 -13.46 -0.58
N ASP A 522 15.65 -12.72 0.24
CA ASP A 522 15.97 -11.32 0.55
C ASP A 522 17.07 -11.26 1.60
N PHE A 523 18.16 -10.54 1.32
CA PHE A 523 19.28 -10.36 2.24
C PHE A 523 19.68 -8.90 2.40
N THR A 524 20.28 -8.59 3.54
CA THR A 524 21.02 -7.34 3.73
C THR A 524 22.46 -7.68 4.05
N VAL A 525 23.39 -7.22 3.21
CA VAL A 525 24.82 -7.50 3.37
C VAL A 525 25.59 -6.23 3.71
N PHE A 526 26.22 -6.21 4.88
CA PHE A 526 27.20 -5.19 5.22
C PHE A 526 28.54 -5.59 4.59
N ALA A 527 28.87 -5.04 3.40
CA ALA A 527 30.02 -5.44 2.61
C ALA A 527 31.29 -4.65 2.98
N PRO A 528 32.30 -5.28 3.63
CA PRO A 528 33.56 -4.62 3.94
C PRO A 528 34.42 -4.40 2.70
N THR A 529 35.00 -3.21 2.59
CA THR A 529 35.96 -2.88 1.52
C THR A 529 37.30 -3.59 1.70
N ASN A 530 38.14 -3.63 0.66
CA ASN A 530 39.52 -4.13 0.77
C ASN A 530 40.30 -3.43 1.90
N SER A 531 40.13 -2.10 2.05
CA SER A 531 40.75 -1.33 3.14
C SER A 531 40.30 -1.78 4.53
N ALA A 532 39.05 -2.21 4.66
CA ALA A 532 38.50 -2.75 5.90
C ALA A 532 39.21 -4.06 6.30
N PHE A 533 39.43 -4.97 5.34
CA PHE A 533 40.20 -6.20 5.58
C PHE A 533 41.68 -5.91 5.87
N GLU A 534 42.29 -4.94 5.21
CA GLU A 534 43.68 -4.53 5.46
C GLU A 534 43.89 -3.92 6.85
N ALA A 535 42.84 -3.34 7.44
CA ALA A 535 42.86 -2.80 8.79
C ALA A 535 42.75 -3.87 9.90
N LEU A 536 42.41 -5.12 9.54
CA LEU A 536 42.32 -6.21 10.52
C LEU A 536 43.67 -6.50 11.17
N PRO A 537 43.68 -6.92 12.45
CA PRO A 537 44.88 -7.47 13.07
C PRO A 537 45.43 -8.64 12.22
N PRO A 538 46.73 -8.63 11.84
CA PRO A 538 47.29 -9.66 10.95
C PRO A 538 47.14 -11.09 11.49
N GLU A 539 47.14 -11.25 12.82
CA GLU A 539 46.95 -12.54 13.47
C GLU A 539 45.51 -13.05 13.29
N LEU A 540 44.51 -12.18 13.39
CA LEU A 540 43.10 -12.55 13.20
C LEU A 540 42.81 -12.87 11.73
N LEU A 541 43.33 -12.06 10.80
CA LEU A 541 43.18 -12.32 9.37
C LEU A 541 43.80 -13.68 8.99
N GLN A 542 45.00 -13.98 9.49
CA GLN A 542 45.63 -15.27 9.24
C GLN A 542 44.83 -16.42 9.86
N ALA A 543 44.32 -16.27 11.08
CA ALA A 543 43.49 -17.28 11.74
C ALA A 543 42.21 -17.58 10.94
N ALA A 544 41.53 -16.54 10.43
CA ALA A 544 40.33 -16.72 9.61
C ALA A 544 40.66 -17.43 8.28
N LEU A 545 41.76 -17.07 7.63
CA LEU A 545 42.19 -17.73 6.38
C LEU A 545 42.65 -19.18 6.58
N ASP A 546 43.18 -19.52 7.77
CA ASP A 546 43.60 -20.87 8.13
C ASP A 546 42.39 -21.77 8.49
N ASP A 547 41.23 -21.18 8.81
CA ASP A 547 39.98 -21.88 9.12
C ASP A 547 38.78 -21.34 8.30
N PRO A 548 38.72 -21.62 6.98
CA PRO A 548 37.68 -21.08 6.12
C PRO A 548 36.27 -21.58 6.44
N GLU A 549 36.12 -22.82 6.91
CA GLU A 549 34.82 -23.42 7.22
C GLU A 549 34.32 -23.10 8.63
N GLY A 550 35.21 -22.64 9.53
CA GLY A 550 34.89 -22.19 10.89
C GLY A 550 34.89 -20.67 10.99
N LEU A 551 36.00 -20.11 11.51
CA LEU A 551 36.09 -18.68 11.86
C LEU A 551 35.76 -17.73 10.69
N LEU A 552 36.19 -18.04 9.46
CA LEU A 552 35.89 -17.16 8.32
C LEU A 552 34.39 -17.15 7.99
N THR A 553 33.75 -18.33 7.98
CA THR A 553 32.30 -18.45 7.79
C THR A 553 31.56 -17.70 8.89
N GLU A 554 31.99 -17.82 10.15
CA GLU A 554 31.39 -17.11 11.29
C GLU A 554 31.44 -15.59 11.09
N ILE A 555 32.61 -15.05 10.76
CA ILE A 555 32.80 -13.62 10.47
C ILE A 555 31.89 -13.19 9.31
N LEU A 556 31.87 -13.93 8.20
CA LEU A 556 31.06 -13.55 7.04
C LEU A 556 29.56 -13.65 7.31
N SER A 557 29.09 -14.67 8.04
CA SER A 557 27.70 -14.79 8.46
C SER A 557 27.24 -13.64 9.37
N TYR A 558 28.16 -13.05 10.13
CA TYR A 558 27.90 -11.86 10.94
C TYR A 558 27.78 -10.55 10.12
N HIS A 559 28.11 -10.58 8.82
CA HIS A 559 27.88 -9.45 7.91
C HIS A 559 26.55 -9.55 7.16
N VAL A 560 25.84 -10.67 7.27
CA VAL A 560 24.61 -10.92 6.51
C VAL A 560 23.42 -10.95 7.45
N VAL A 561 22.36 -10.23 7.09
CA VAL A 561 21.08 -10.20 7.79
C VAL A 561 20.01 -10.80 6.86
N ALA A 562 19.09 -11.58 7.43
CA ALA A 562 17.96 -12.11 6.68
C ALA A 562 16.90 -11.01 6.46
N GLY A 563 16.40 -10.90 5.23
CA GLY A 563 15.48 -9.85 4.81
C GLY A 563 16.19 -8.61 4.27
N GLU A 564 15.43 -7.79 3.54
CA GLU A 564 15.85 -6.49 3.05
C GLU A 564 15.64 -5.40 4.12
N ALA A 565 16.69 -4.66 4.42
CA ALA A 565 16.66 -3.51 5.31
C ALA A 565 17.46 -2.36 4.69
N PHE A 566 16.76 -1.31 4.28
CA PHE A 566 17.37 -0.10 3.75
C PHE A 566 17.93 0.75 4.90
N SER A 567 18.77 1.74 4.58
CA SER A 567 19.36 2.65 5.56
C SER A 567 18.29 3.38 6.40
N SER A 568 17.14 3.68 5.80
CA SER A 568 15.97 4.24 6.50
C SER A 568 15.37 3.30 7.54
N ASP A 569 15.43 1.99 7.30
CA ASP A 569 14.93 0.97 8.21
C ASP A 569 15.98 0.69 9.29
N VAL A 570 17.23 0.45 8.86
CA VAL A 570 18.37 0.18 9.75
C VAL A 570 18.56 1.32 10.74
N SER A 571 18.46 2.58 10.31
CA SER A 571 18.63 3.76 11.19
C SER A 571 17.55 3.91 12.28
N GLN A 572 16.42 3.20 12.18
CA GLN A 572 15.37 3.18 13.19
C GLN A 572 15.56 2.07 14.23
N LEU A 573 16.46 1.12 13.96
CA LEU A 573 16.70 -0.02 14.83
C LEU A 573 17.81 0.29 15.84
N SER A 574 17.71 -0.31 17.02
CA SER A 574 18.79 -0.32 18.04
C SER A 574 19.85 -1.39 17.72
N SER A 575 19.45 -2.45 17.02
CA SER A 575 20.28 -3.57 16.63
C SER A 575 19.60 -4.43 15.55
N VAL A 576 20.40 -5.19 14.81
CA VAL A 576 19.94 -6.17 13.80
C VAL A 576 20.49 -7.56 14.11
N GLU A 577 19.66 -8.60 13.96
CA GLU A 577 20.09 -10.00 14.09
C GLU A 577 20.68 -10.49 12.77
N THR A 578 21.85 -11.11 12.84
CA THR A 578 22.57 -11.59 11.64
C THR A 578 22.30 -13.07 11.40
N LEU A 579 22.73 -13.62 10.26
CA LEU A 579 22.63 -15.06 9.97
C LEU A 579 23.48 -15.91 10.93
N LEU A 580 24.44 -15.31 11.64
CA LEU A 580 25.15 -15.98 12.72
C LEU A 580 24.27 -16.19 13.98
N GLY A 581 23.19 -15.41 14.12
CA GLY A 581 22.35 -15.35 15.32
C GLY A 581 22.75 -14.22 16.27
N SER A 582 24.03 -13.84 16.30
CA SER A 582 24.49 -12.69 17.07
C SER A 582 23.98 -11.36 16.46
N ARG A 583 23.82 -10.35 17.32
CA ARG A 583 23.31 -9.03 16.93
C ARG A 583 24.41 -8.03 16.66
N VAL A 584 24.17 -7.13 15.70
CA VAL A 584 25.00 -5.95 15.43
C VAL A 584 24.27 -4.74 16.02
N SER A 585 24.94 -3.96 16.88
CA SER A 585 24.35 -2.72 17.40
C SER A 585 24.30 -1.66 16.32
N VAL A 586 23.24 -0.85 16.29
CA VAL A 586 23.05 0.19 15.30
C VAL A 586 22.89 1.53 16.00
N THR A 587 23.73 2.49 15.61
CA THR A 587 23.67 3.88 16.07
C THR A 587 23.59 4.81 14.87
N ALA A 588 22.44 5.44 14.69
CA ALA A 588 22.28 6.51 13.70
C ALA A 588 22.84 7.83 14.24
N THR A 589 23.77 8.43 13.48
CA THR A 589 24.36 9.74 13.79
C THR A 589 24.16 10.71 12.64
N ALA A 590 24.51 11.99 12.84
CA ALA A 590 24.50 12.97 11.76
C ALA A 590 25.48 12.62 10.62
N ASP A 591 26.52 11.84 10.91
CA ASP A 591 27.56 11.44 9.97
C ASP A 591 27.25 10.10 9.26
N GLY A 592 26.12 9.46 9.60
CA GLY A 592 25.68 8.19 9.01
C GLY A 592 25.35 7.11 10.05
N ILE A 593 25.19 5.88 9.58
CA ILE A 593 24.91 4.69 10.40
C ILE A 593 26.23 4.11 10.90
N ILE A 594 26.36 3.95 12.21
CA ILE A 594 27.49 3.32 12.88
C ILE A 594 27.05 1.96 13.43
N LEU A 595 27.79 0.91 13.10
CA LEU A 595 27.59 -0.47 13.53
C LEU A 595 28.64 -0.82 14.59
N ASN A 596 28.24 -1.55 15.64
CA ASN A 596 29.14 -1.97 16.74
C ASN A 596 30.03 -0.81 17.26
N ASP A 597 29.40 0.36 17.42
CA ASP A 597 29.98 1.62 17.92
C ASP A 597 31.20 2.20 17.16
N SER A 598 31.68 1.53 16.11
CA SER A 598 32.98 1.84 15.49
C SER A 598 33.05 1.66 13.98
N VAL A 599 32.11 0.92 13.37
CA VAL A 599 32.12 0.62 11.93
C VAL A 599 31.14 1.53 11.22
N LEU A 600 31.59 2.33 10.26
CA LEU A 600 30.75 3.29 9.54
C LEU A 600 30.22 2.67 8.24
N VAL A 601 28.91 2.82 7.99
CA VAL A 601 28.33 2.59 6.67
C VAL A 601 28.69 3.77 5.77
N THR A 602 29.61 3.53 4.83
CA THR A 602 30.16 4.55 3.92
C THR A 602 29.33 4.77 2.66
N THR A 603 28.59 3.76 2.22
CA THR A 603 27.64 3.84 1.11
C THR A 603 26.51 2.89 1.42
N ALA A 604 25.29 3.40 1.45
CA ALA A 604 24.11 2.61 1.80
C ALA A 604 23.22 2.40 0.56
N ASP A 605 22.29 1.46 0.69
CA ASP A 605 21.18 1.26 -0.25
C ASP A 605 21.60 0.87 -1.68
N ILE A 606 22.64 0.04 -1.82
CA ILE A 606 22.94 -0.58 -3.11
C ILE A 606 21.94 -1.72 -3.35
N ILE A 607 20.97 -1.48 -4.22
CA ILE A 607 19.92 -2.45 -4.56
C ILE A 607 20.51 -3.62 -5.36
N ALA A 608 20.15 -4.84 -4.97
CA ALA A 608 20.50 -6.08 -5.65
C ALA A 608 19.23 -6.86 -6.03
N ALA A 609 19.36 -7.84 -6.93
CA ALA A 609 18.24 -8.69 -7.34
C ALA A 609 17.65 -9.52 -6.17
N ASN A 610 18.46 -9.81 -5.16
CA ASN A 610 18.13 -10.64 -4.01
C ASN A 610 18.47 -9.95 -2.68
N GLY A 611 18.37 -8.62 -2.62
CA GLY A 611 18.56 -7.88 -1.39
C GLY A 611 19.15 -6.47 -1.51
N VAL A 612 19.82 -6.05 -0.44
CA VAL A 612 20.49 -4.75 -0.33
C VAL A 612 21.92 -4.91 0.19
N VAL A 613 22.84 -4.13 -0.37
CA VAL A 613 24.24 -4.06 0.08
C VAL A 613 24.54 -2.69 0.71
N HIS A 614 25.12 -2.71 1.91
CA HIS A 614 25.63 -1.53 2.62
C HIS A 614 27.15 -1.64 2.75
N VAL A 615 27.90 -0.71 2.18
CA VAL A 615 29.37 -0.72 2.19
C VAL A 615 29.92 -0.19 3.50
N ILE A 616 30.78 -0.96 4.17
CA ILE A 616 31.36 -0.61 5.48
C ILE A 616 32.89 -0.41 5.42
N ASP A 617 33.41 0.43 6.31
CA ASP A 617 34.84 0.79 6.38
C ASP A 617 35.70 -0.13 7.26
N ALA A 618 35.10 -1.02 8.02
CA ALA A 618 35.77 -2.01 8.87
C ALA A 618 35.02 -3.35 8.85
N VAL A 619 35.72 -4.45 9.04
CA VAL A 619 35.12 -5.80 9.10
C VAL A 619 34.43 -5.96 10.46
N LEU A 620 33.16 -6.37 10.45
CA LEU A 620 32.41 -6.72 11.65
C LEU A 620 32.98 -8.00 12.25
N ILE A 621 33.46 -7.91 13.48
CA ILE A 621 33.95 -9.06 14.24
C ILE A 621 32.83 -9.54 15.17
N PRO A 622 32.45 -10.83 15.12
CA PRO A 622 31.48 -11.39 16.05
C PRO A 622 31.91 -11.13 17.51
N PRO A 623 30.97 -10.78 18.40
CA PRO A 623 31.28 -10.59 19.82
C PRO A 623 31.65 -11.93 20.47
N GLY A 624 32.45 -11.88 21.55
CA GLY A 624 32.71 -13.04 22.38
C GLY A 624 31.50 -13.48 23.21
N SER A 625 31.66 -14.56 23.97
CA SER A 625 30.67 -14.95 24.98
C SER A 625 30.53 -13.89 26.09
N ILE A 626 29.48 -14.01 26.89
CA ILE A 626 29.27 -13.10 28.03
C ILE A 626 30.49 -13.10 28.97
N THR A 627 31.11 -14.25 29.25
CA THR A 627 32.27 -14.28 30.15
C THR A 627 33.50 -13.66 29.51
N GLU A 628 33.75 -13.88 28.22
CA GLU A 628 34.87 -13.27 27.49
C GLU A 628 34.76 -11.75 27.50
N ILE A 629 33.56 -11.21 27.23
CA ILE A 629 33.31 -9.76 27.28
C ILE A 629 33.54 -9.21 28.69
N VAL A 630 33.13 -9.94 29.73
CA VAL A 630 33.35 -9.54 31.12
C VAL A 630 34.84 -9.55 31.48
N VAL A 631 35.61 -10.51 30.97
CA VAL A 631 37.07 -10.63 31.18
C VAL A 631 37.83 -9.52 30.46
N ASP A 632 37.44 -9.20 29.23
CA ASP A 632 38.15 -8.23 28.39
C ASP A 632 37.83 -6.77 28.75
N ASN A 633 36.80 -6.53 29.56
CA ASN A 633 36.36 -5.21 29.96
C ASN A 633 36.80 -4.87 31.39
N ASP A 634 37.77 -3.96 31.49
CA ASP A 634 38.31 -3.47 32.77
C ASP A 634 37.24 -2.94 33.75
N ASN A 635 36.07 -2.51 33.27
CA ASN A 635 34.98 -2.02 34.14
C ASN A 635 34.22 -3.14 34.86
N PHE A 636 34.46 -4.42 34.52
CA PHE A 636 33.83 -5.58 35.13
C PHE A 636 34.80 -6.47 35.92
N SER A 637 36.04 -6.02 36.17
CA SER A 637 37.05 -6.83 36.88
C SER A 637 36.59 -7.39 38.24
N THR A 638 35.75 -6.65 38.98
CA THR A 638 35.19 -7.15 40.26
C THR A 638 34.09 -8.19 40.04
N LEU A 639 33.28 -8.02 38.99
CA LEU A 639 32.27 -9.00 38.59
C LEU A 639 32.93 -10.30 38.12
N GLU A 640 33.97 -10.21 37.29
CA GLU A 640 34.77 -11.34 36.83
C GLU A 640 35.29 -12.16 38.03
N ALA A 641 35.96 -11.49 38.98
CA ALA A 641 36.49 -12.15 40.18
C ALA A 641 35.40 -12.85 40.99
N ALA A 642 34.21 -12.25 41.11
CA ALA A 642 33.06 -12.84 41.80
C ALA A 642 32.51 -14.07 41.06
N VAL A 643 32.32 -13.99 39.74
CA VAL A 643 31.84 -15.10 38.89
C VAL A 643 32.79 -16.28 38.92
N VAL A 644 34.11 -16.01 38.84
CA VAL A 644 35.16 -17.04 38.95
C VAL A 644 35.17 -17.66 40.33
N ALA A 645 35.09 -16.86 41.40
CA ALA A 645 35.06 -17.37 42.78
C ALA A 645 33.83 -18.25 43.05
N ALA A 646 32.66 -17.87 42.52
CA ALA A 646 31.41 -18.61 42.64
C ALA A 646 31.32 -19.84 41.71
N GLY A 647 32.28 -20.03 40.80
CA GLY A 647 32.28 -21.13 39.83
C GLY A 647 31.14 -21.06 38.83
N LEU A 648 30.67 -19.85 38.50
CA LEU A 648 29.55 -19.62 37.57
C LEU A 648 30.00 -19.35 36.13
N ALA A 649 31.30 -19.22 35.86
CA ALA A 649 31.82 -18.97 34.52
C ALA A 649 31.32 -20.01 33.49
N GLU A 650 31.48 -21.31 33.78
CA GLU A 650 31.00 -22.39 32.90
C GLU A 650 29.47 -22.37 32.70
N THR A 651 28.72 -21.83 33.65
CA THR A 651 27.25 -21.70 33.52
C THR A 651 26.89 -20.57 32.55
N LEU A 652 27.62 -19.46 32.61
CA LEU A 652 27.44 -18.32 31.70
C LEU A 652 28.05 -18.55 30.32
N ASP A 653 28.92 -19.55 30.17
CA ASP A 653 29.47 -20.01 28.88
C ASP A 653 28.67 -21.16 28.25
N SER A 654 27.64 -21.66 28.94
CA SER A 654 26.84 -22.76 28.43
C SER A 654 26.00 -22.35 27.22
N GLU A 655 25.61 -23.34 26.41
CA GLU A 655 24.70 -23.10 25.28
C GLU A 655 23.33 -22.62 25.78
N GLY A 656 22.86 -21.51 25.22
CA GLY A 656 21.58 -20.89 25.54
C GLY A 656 21.70 -19.38 25.63
N ASP A 657 20.58 -18.70 25.42
CA ASP A 657 20.52 -17.25 25.44
C ASP A 657 20.31 -16.75 26.87
N PHE A 658 21.15 -15.81 27.31
CA PHE A 658 21.06 -15.21 28.63
C PHE A 658 20.86 -13.70 28.58
N THR A 659 20.25 -13.16 29.63
CA THR A 659 20.32 -11.73 29.94
C THR A 659 21.04 -11.56 31.26
N VAL A 660 22.19 -10.85 31.25
CA VAL A 660 22.99 -10.59 32.45
C VAL A 660 22.94 -9.11 32.79
N PHE A 661 22.45 -8.78 33.98
CA PHE A 661 22.54 -7.44 34.54
C PHE A 661 23.93 -7.28 35.17
N ALA A 662 24.88 -6.65 34.49
CA ALA A 662 26.27 -6.61 34.92
C ALA A 662 26.59 -5.32 35.71
N PRO A 663 26.84 -5.41 37.03
CA PRO A 663 27.28 -4.25 37.81
C PRO A 663 28.72 -3.86 37.45
N THR A 664 28.94 -2.55 37.31
CA THR A 664 30.29 -2.00 37.10
C THR A 664 31.14 -2.08 38.37
N ASN A 665 32.47 -1.91 38.26
CA ASN A 665 33.35 -1.79 39.44
C ASN A 665 32.88 -0.69 40.40
N ALA A 666 32.37 0.44 39.88
CA ALA A 666 31.82 1.52 40.70
C ALA A 666 30.55 1.11 41.47
N ALA A 667 29.75 0.18 40.92
CA ALA A 667 28.61 -0.39 41.60
C ALA A 667 29.05 -1.27 42.80
N PHE A 668 30.13 -2.03 42.65
CA PHE A 668 30.71 -2.81 43.75
C PHE A 668 31.35 -1.92 44.83
N ASP A 669 31.91 -0.77 44.46
CA ASP A 669 32.48 0.20 45.41
C ASP A 669 31.42 0.79 46.36
N LEU A 670 30.13 0.68 46.04
CA LEU A 670 29.02 1.07 46.92
C LEU A 670 28.77 0.06 48.05
N ILE A 671 29.28 -1.17 47.94
CA ILE A 671 29.20 -2.20 48.98
C ILE A 671 30.31 -1.96 50.01
N ASP A 672 30.03 -2.19 51.29
CA ASP A 672 31.06 -2.15 52.32
C ASP A 672 32.20 -3.16 51.98
N PRO A 673 33.46 -2.72 51.90
CA PRO A 673 34.57 -3.60 51.52
C PRO A 673 34.71 -4.85 52.39
N ALA A 674 34.36 -4.77 53.69
CA ALA A 674 34.40 -5.94 54.58
C ALA A 674 33.33 -6.98 54.24
N VAL A 675 32.17 -6.53 53.76
CA VAL A 675 31.09 -7.41 53.28
C VAL A 675 31.50 -8.05 51.96
N LEU A 676 32.06 -7.28 51.03
CA LEU A 676 32.55 -7.81 49.76
C LEU A 676 33.66 -8.85 49.95
N ASP A 677 34.63 -8.56 50.83
CA ASP A 677 35.68 -9.51 51.21
C ASP A 677 35.10 -10.81 51.80
N GLN A 678 34.05 -10.70 52.62
CA GLN A 678 33.38 -11.85 53.21
C GLN A 678 32.63 -12.69 52.15
N LEU A 679 31.93 -12.05 51.22
CA LEU A 679 31.24 -12.71 50.12
C LEU A 679 32.22 -13.45 49.20
N LEU A 680 33.37 -12.83 48.91
CA LEU A 680 34.42 -13.46 48.10
C LEU A 680 35.14 -14.60 48.84
N ALA A 681 35.20 -14.55 50.17
CA ALA A 681 35.82 -15.60 50.99
C ALA A 681 34.96 -16.86 51.15
N ASP A 682 33.63 -16.74 51.08
CA ASP A 682 32.67 -17.86 51.08
C ASP A 682 31.73 -17.79 49.87
N PRO A 683 32.22 -18.19 48.68
CA PRO A 683 31.51 -17.95 47.44
C PRO A 683 30.35 -18.93 47.18
N THR A 684 30.19 -19.99 47.98
CA THR A 684 29.23 -21.10 47.73
C THR A 684 27.85 -20.92 48.39
N GLY A 685 27.45 -19.67 48.65
CA GLY A 685 26.17 -19.32 49.27
C GLY A 685 25.68 -17.97 48.78
N ALA A 686 25.70 -16.96 49.66
CA ALA A 686 25.16 -15.64 49.37
C ALA A 686 25.72 -14.99 48.09
N LEU A 687 27.01 -15.14 47.80
CA LEU A 687 27.60 -14.61 46.56
C LEU A 687 27.02 -15.30 45.32
N GLN A 688 26.88 -16.62 45.34
CA GLN A 688 26.31 -17.39 44.24
C GLN A 688 24.83 -17.00 44.02
N ASP A 689 24.06 -16.84 45.10
CA ASP A 689 22.65 -16.41 45.01
C ASP A 689 22.53 -15.00 44.42
N ILE A 690 23.37 -14.06 44.88
CA ILE A 690 23.46 -12.71 44.33
C ILE A 690 23.74 -12.77 42.83
N LEU A 691 24.75 -13.54 42.41
CA LEU A 691 25.11 -13.62 40.98
C LEU A 691 24.00 -14.29 40.15
N LEU A 692 23.34 -15.34 40.63
CA LEU A 692 22.19 -15.95 39.95
C LEU A 692 20.98 -15.01 39.87
N TYR A 693 20.86 -14.06 40.79
CA TYR A 693 19.83 -13.02 40.75
C TYR A 693 20.12 -11.95 39.67
N HIS A 694 21.37 -11.82 39.19
CA HIS A 694 21.71 -10.95 38.06
C HIS A 694 21.50 -11.60 36.69
N VAL A 695 21.13 -12.89 36.63
CA VAL A 695 21.02 -13.64 35.38
C VAL A 695 19.55 -14.01 35.13
N ALA A 696 19.09 -13.78 33.91
CA ALA A 696 17.78 -14.20 33.41
C ALA A 696 17.93 -15.08 32.16
N ASP A 697 16.90 -15.90 31.90
CA ASP A 697 16.81 -16.74 30.69
C ASP A 697 16.28 -15.96 29.49
N GLY A 698 16.86 -16.22 28.32
CA GLY A 698 16.51 -15.59 27.05
C GLY A 698 17.21 -14.24 26.83
N GLU A 699 17.23 -13.79 25.58
CA GLU A 699 17.61 -12.42 25.25
C GLU A 699 16.44 -11.48 25.54
N ILE A 700 16.67 -10.47 26.37
CA ILE A 700 15.70 -9.40 26.64
C ILE A 700 16.31 -8.10 26.14
N LEU A 701 15.81 -7.60 25.00
CA LEU A 701 16.23 -6.32 24.44
C LEU A 701 15.90 -5.18 25.39
N ARG A 702 16.56 -4.03 25.23
CA ARG A 702 16.32 -2.87 26.11
C ARG A 702 14.88 -2.35 25.99
N GLU A 703 14.38 -2.25 24.77
CA GLU A 703 13.00 -1.92 24.45
C GLU A 703 12.02 -2.87 25.15
N ASP A 704 12.22 -4.19 25.01
CA ASP A 704 11.39 -5.19 25.68
C ASP A 704 11.51 -5.11 27.20
N LEU A 705 12.71 -4.83 27.73
CA LEU A 705 12.92 -4.65 29.15
C LEU A 705 12.12 -3.46 29.69
N ALA A 706 12.09 -2.35 28.95
CA ALA A 706 11.35 -1.14 29.34
C ALA A 706 9.83 -1.34 29.37
N GLU A 707 9.30 -2.32 28.64
CA GLU A 707 7.87 -2.67 28.63
C GLU A 707 7.48 -3.67 29.72
N ARG A 708 8.45 -4.30 30.39
CA ARG A 708 8.19 -5.29 31.44
C ARG A 708 7.96 -4.63 32.79
N THR A 709 7.15 -5.28 33.61
CA THR A 709 6.99 -4.96 35.04
C THR A 709 7.93 -5.78 35.92
N SER A 710 8.37 -6.94 35.45
CA SER A 710 9.35 -7.78 36.14
C SER A 710 10.07 -8.76 35.22
N VAL A 711 11.26 -9.20 35.65
CA VAL A 711 12.11 -10.18 34.96
C VAL A 711 12.37 -11.38 35.89
N PRO A 712 12.03 -12.61 35.49
CA PRO A 712 12.37 -13.81 36.26
C PRO A 712 13.88 -14.10 36.17
N THR A 713 14.50 -14.39 37.32
CA THR A 713 15.95 -14.66 37.40
C THR A 713 16.24 -16.16 37.55
N LYS A 714 17.49 -16.55 37.33
CA LYS A 714 17.99 -17.92 37.56
C LYS A 714 17.94 -18.33 39.03
N LEU A 715 17.97 -17.38 39.95
CA LEU A 715 17.75 -17.65 41.38
C LEU A 715 16.29 -18.03 41.67
N GLY A 716 15.34 -17.49 40.91
CA GLY A 716 13.90 -17.70 41.07
C GLY A 716 13.11 -16.44 41.37
N PRO A 717 13.49 -15.61 42.37
CA PRO A 717 12.84 -14.32 42.61
C PRO A 717 12.94 -13.39 41.40
N ASN A 718 11.92 -12.54 41.20
CA ASN A 718 11.91 -11.61 40.08
C ASN A 718 12.64 -10.30 40.42
N ILE A 719 13.22 -9.66 39.40
CA ILE A 719 13.62 -8.25 39.43
C ILE A 719 12.40 -7.42 39.05
N SER A 720 12.06 -6.38 39.81
CA SER A 720 11.02 -5.43 39.40
C SER A 720 11.61 -4.41 38.44
N VAL A 721 10.83 -4.06 37.41
CA VAL A 721 11.23 -3.12 36.36
C VAL A 721 10.26 -1.95 36.33
N ALA A 722 10.82 -0.74 36.30
CA ALA A 722 10.10 0.51 36.15
C ALA A 722 10.84 1.43 35.18
N VAL A 723 10.15 2.42 34.62
CA VAL A 723 10.75 3.47 33.81
C VAL A 723 10.60 4.80 34.53
N ASP A 724 11.72 5.43 34.90
CA ASP A 724 11.76 6.75 35.52
C ASP A 724 12.46 7.75 34.61
N THR A 725 11.76 8.81 34.22
CA THR A 725 12.27 9.86 33.30
C THR A 725 12.90 9.35 31.99
N GLY A 726 12.45 8.17 31.50
CA GLY A 726 12.97 7.54 30.28
C GLY A 726 14.15 6.58 30.51
N ASN A 727 14.61 6.43 31.76
CA ASN A 727 15.60 5.42 32.12
C ASN A 727 14.92 4.20 32.73
N VAL A 728 15.38 3.01 32.37
CA VAL A 728 14.96 1.76 33.00
C VAL A 728 15.60 1.66 34.38
N VAL A 729 14.77 1.44 35.40
CA VAL A 729 15.16 1.29 36.80
C VAL A 729 14.73 -0.09 37.30
N LEU A 730 15.67 -0.82 37.88
CA LEU A 730 15.47 -2.13 38.50
C LEU A 730 15.35 -1.97 40.01
N ASN A 731 14.45 -2.75 40.62
CA ASN A 731 14.22 -2.77 42.08
C ASN A 731 14.02 -1.37 42.71
N GLY A 732 13.53 -0.41 41.93
CA GLY A 732 13.15 0.94 42.36
C GLY A 732 14.28 1.98 42.42
N ASN A 733 15.55 1.58 42.38
CA ASN A 733 16.68 2.53 42.51
C ASN A 733 17.95 2.20 41.70
N ILE A 734 17.96 1.11 40.92
CA ILE A 734 19.15 0.68 40.17
C ILE A 734 18.96 1.03 38.69
N SER A 735 19.79 1.90 38.14
CA SER A 735 19.65 2.36 36.76
C SER A 735 20.33 1.40 35.79
N VAL A 736 19.67 1.15 34.65
CA VAL A 736 20.25 0.38 33.53
C VAL A 736 20.78 1.33 32.46
N SER A 737 22.02 1.13 32.04
CA SER A 737 22.68 1.83 30.94
C SER A 737 21.82 1.86 29.69
N ALA A 738 21.90 2.97 28.94
CA ALA A 738 21.13 3.18 27.72
C ALA A 738 21.51 2.22 26.58
N SER A 739 22.78 1.79 26.53
CA SER A 739 23.28 0.86 25.51
C SER A 739 23.62 -0.48 26.14
N PRO A 740 22.91 -1.57 25.80
CA PRO A 740 23.31 -2.91 26.19
C PRO A 740 24.55 -3.35 25.40
N VAL A 741 25.24 -4.37 25.91
CA VAL A 741 26.34 -5.03 25.19
C VAL A 741 25.83 -6.38 24.68
N TYR A 742 25.95 -6.64 23.39
CA TYR A 742 25.54 -7.89 22.75
C TYR A 742 26.69 -8.90 22.77
N ALA A 743 26.41 -10.13 23.20
CA ALA A 743 27.35 -11.25 23.28
C ALA A 743 26.92 -12.38 22.34
N ALA A 744 27.81 -13.35 22.09
CA ALA A 744 27.49 -14.51 21.26
C ALA A 744 26.36 -15.38 21.84
N ASN A 745 26.18 -15.37 23.16
CA ASN A 745 25.20 -16.18 23.88
C ASN A 745 24.26 -15.34 24.77
N GLY A 746 24.01 -14.08 24.40
CA GLY A 746 23.01 -13.26 25.08
C GLY A 746 23.30 -11.76 25.13
N ILE A 747 22.69 -11.09 26.11
CA ILE A 747 22.73 -9.64 26.28
C ILE A 747 23.21 -9.27 27.68
N ILE A 748 24.10 -8.28 27.76
CA ILE A 748 24.57 -7.69 29.02
C ILE A 748 23.96 -6.29 29.17
N HIS A 749 23.13 -6.13 30.20
CA HIS A 749 22.61 -4.84 30.65
C HIS A 749 23.51 -4.27 31.75
N VAL A 750 24.25 -3.22 31.46
CA VAL A 750 25.15 -2.59 32.46
C VAL A 750 24.35 -1.84 33.51
N ILE A 751 24.60 -2.10 34.80
CA ILE A 751 23.89 -1.48 35.92
C ILE A 751 24.82 -0.72 36.87
N ASP A 752 24.26 0.28 37.57
CA ASP A 752 25.00 1.19 38.45
C ASP A 752 25.06 0.76 39.94
N ALA A 753 24.37 -0.33 40.31
CA ALA A 753 24.41 -0.92 41.65
C ALA A 753 24.27 -2.45 41.58
N VAL A 754 24.74 -3.17 42.61
CA VAL A 754 24.62 -4.63 42.69
C VAL A 754 23.19 -5.01 43.09
N LEU A 755 22.55 -5.89 42.33
CA LEU A 755 21.23 -6.45 42.65
C LEU A 755 21.35 -7.40 43.85
N LEU A 756 20.60 -7.12 44.90
CA LEU A 756 20.52 -7.98 46.08
C LEU A 756 19.19 -8.74 46.07
N PRO A 757 19.20 -10.08 46.21
CA PRO A 757 17.97 -10.84 46.31
C PRO A 757 17.24 -10.51 47.63
N PRO A 758 15.91 -10.66 47.68
CA PRO A 758 15.10 -10.23 48.83
C PRO A 758 15.49 -10.87 50.18
N ASP A 759 16.11 -12.04 50.18
CA ASP A 759 16.60 -12.70 51.40
C ASP A 759 17.96 -12.16 51.91
N ALA A 760 18.63 -11.27 51.17
CA ALA A 760 19.96 -10.75 51.48
C ALA A 760 19.96 -9.42 52.28
N SER A 761 18.81 -8.87 52.68
CA SER A 761 18.79 -7.74 53.62
C SER A 761 19.08 -8.26 55.03
N GLU A 762 20.25 -7.97 55.61
CA GLU A 762 20.64 -8.42 56.96
C GLU A 762 19.86 -7.71 58.09
N THR A 763 19.04 -6.72 57.78
CA THR A 763 18.33 -5.88 58.76
C THR A 763 16.95 -6.44 59.10
N SER A 764 16.74 -6.81 60.36
CA SER A 764 15.44 -7.26 60.86
C SER A 764 14.38 -6.16 60.82
N ILE A 765 13.10 -6.53 60.86
CA ILE A 765 11.98 -5.58 60.96
C ILE A 765 12.20 -4.63 62.14
N THR A 766 12.70 -5.14 63.26
CA THR A 766 12.99 -4.33 64.44
C THR A 766 14.11 -3.32 64.24
N ASP A 767 15.15 -3.68 63.48
CA ASP A 767 16.26 -2.76 63.19
C ASP A 767 15.85 -1.67 62.20
N LEU A 768 14.99 -2.01 61.22
CA LEU A 768 14.42 -1.02 60.29
C LEU A 768 13.52 -0.02 61.02
N VAL A 769 12.68 -0.51 61.93
CA VAL A 769 11.81 0.35 62.76
C VAL A 769 12.64 1.21 63.72
N ALA A 770 13.72 0.68 64.30
CA ALA A 770 14.58 1.42 65.22
C ALA A 770 15.37 2.56 64.56
N ASN A 771 15.75 2.38 63.28
CA ASN A 771 16.60 3.33 62.56
C ASN A 771 15.81 4.33 61.69
N ASN A 772 14.48 4.28 61.71
CA ASN A 772 13.63 5.17 60.92
C ASN A 772 13.01 6.28 61.79
N PRO A 773 13.23 7.57 61.47
CA PRO A 773 12.72 8.70 62.25
C PRO A 773 11.19 8.83 62.24
N ASP A 774 10.48 8.17 61.33
CA ASP A 774 9.01 8.22 61.25
C ASP A 774 8.33 7.16 62.14
N PHE A 775 9.10 6.31 62.82
CA PHE A 775 8.61 5.20 63.65
C PHE A 775 9.05 5.28 65.12
N GLU A 776 9.43 6.46 65.64
CA GLU A 776 9.93 6.59 67.02
C GLU A 776 8.89 6.10 68.06
N THR A 777 7.61 6.43 67.84
CA THR A 777 6.50 6.02 68.71
C THR A 777 6.20 4.53 68.59
N LEU A 778 6.29 3.97 67.37
CA LEU A 778 6.11 2.54 67.14
C LEU A 778 7.22 1.73 67.83
N PHE A 779 8.47 2.16 67.67
CA PHE A 779 9.62 1.53 68.31
C PHE A 779 9.49 1.55 69.84
N ALA A 780 9.16 2.71 70.43
CA ALA A 780 8.93 2.82 71.87
C ALA A 780 7.77 1.93 72.37
N ALA A 781 6.74 1.71 71.55
CA ALA A 781 5.62 0.82 71.87
C ALA A 781 6.03 -0.67 71.82
N LEU A 782 6.87 -1.06 70.85
CA LEU A 782 7.45 -2.41 70.76
C LEU A 782 8.36 -2.70 71.96
N GLU A 783 9.22 -1.75 72.35
CA GLU A 783 10.07 -1.88 73.55
C GLU A 783 9.24 -2.02 74.84
N ALA A 784 8.18 -1.21 74.98
CA ALA A 784 7.34 -1.23 76.18
C ALA A 784 6.51 -2.53 76.35
N THR A 785 6.28 -3.26 75.26
CA THR A 785 5.52 -4.51 75.26
C THR A 785 6.40 -5.76 75.23
N GLY A 786 7.69 -5.62 74.92
CA GLY A 786 8.62 -6.74 74.74
C GLY A 786 8.41 -7.51 73.44
N LEU A 787 7.67 -6.93 72.48
CA LEU A 787 7.44 -7.55 71.17
C LEU A 787 8.62 -7.37 70.21
N ASN A 788 9.59 -6.52 70.55
CA ASN A 788 10.85 -6.40 69.84
C ASN A 788 11.61 -7.75 69.80
N GLU A 789 11.65 -8.51 70.90
CA GLU A 789 12.31 -9.82 70.89
C GLU A 789 11.58 -10.84 69.99
N THR A 790 10.25 -10.75 69.91
CA THR A 790 9.42 -11.61 69.04
C THR A 790 9.60 -11.25 67.57
N LEU A 791 9.58 -9.97 67.22
CA LEU A 791 9.77 -9.47 65.85
C LEU A 791 11.24 -9.41 65.43
N ALA A 792 12.18 -9.74 66.30
CA ALA A 792 13.59 -9.98 65.98
C ALA A 792 13.91 -11.48 65.85
N SER A 793 12.97 -12.36 66.20
CA SER A 793 13.18 -13.81 66.11
C SER A 793 13.12 -14.32 64.67
N GLU A 794 13.73 -15.49 64.42
CA GLU A 794 13.65 -16.17 63.12
C GLU A 794 12.19 -16.51 62.78
N GLY A 795 11.73 -16.02 61.62
CA GLY A 795 10.36 -16.18 61.13
C GLY A 795 10.08 -15.17 60.01
N ASN A 796 8.98 -15.35 59.28
CA ASN A 796 8.53 -14.40 58.26
C ASN A 796 7.31 -13.65 58.79
N PHE A 797 7.36 -12.33 58.82
CA PHE A 797 6.25 -11.49 59.27
C PHE A 797 5.86 -10.44 58.25
N THR A 798 4.60 -10.01 58.27
CA THR A 798 4.18 -8.77 57.62
C THR A 798 3.76 -7.79 58.70
N VAL A 799 4.43 -6.65 58.80
CA VAL A 799 4.10 -5.59 59.77
C VAL A 799 3.51 -4.39 59.05
N PHE A 800 2.24 -4.10 59.36
CA PHE A 800 1.63 -2.83 58.98
C PHE A 800 2.10 -1.75 59.97
N ALA A 801 3.14 -0.98 59.61
CA ALA A 801 3.84 -0.06 60.51
C ALA A 801 3.19 1.34 60.50
N PRO A 802 2.51 1.78 61.57
CA PRO A 802 2.00 3.14 61.67
C PRO A 802 3.12 4.15 61.90
N THR A 803 3.06 5.26 61.18
CA THR A 803 3.97 6.40 61.38
C THR A 803 3.68 7.15 62.69
N ASP A 804 4.58 8.02 63.12
CA ASP A 804 4.36 8.90 64.27
C ASP A 804 3.11 9.79 64.08
N ASP A 805 2.90 10.31 62.87
CA ASP A 805 1.68 11.03 62.49
C ASP A 805 0.41 10.18 62.66
N ALA A 806 0.49 8.87 62.38
CA ALA A 806 -0.62 7.95 62.60
C ALA A 806 -0.96 7.81 64.09
N PHE A 807 0.04 7.81 64.97
CA PHE A 807 -0.15 7.81 66.42
C PHE A 807 -0.69 9.15 66.94
N GLU A 808 -0.31 10.28 66.34
CA GLU A 808 -0.83 11.60 66.71
C GLU A 808 -2.34 11.75 66.45
N LYS A 809 -2.89 11.00 65.48
CA LYS A 809 -4.34 10.94 65.22
C LYS A 809 -5.13 10.32 66.39
N LEU A 810 -4.48 9.61 67.32
CA LEU A 810 -5.13 9.05 68.51
C LEU A 810 -5.43 10.15 69.55
N PRO A 811 -6.46 9.96 70.41
CA PRO A 811 -6.75 10.91 71.48
C PRO A 811 -5.53 11.23 72.35
N ARG A 812 -5.27 12.53 72.59
CA ARG A 812 -4.11 12.99 73.36
C ARG A 812 -3.97 12.28 74.70
N GLY A 813 -2.81 11.68 74.93
CA GLY A 813 -2.47 10.94 76.16
C GLY A 813 -2.87 9.46 76.15
N LEU A 814 -3.55 8.96 75.11
CA LEU A 814 -3.91 7.55 74.99
C LEU A 814 -2.67 6.66 74.83
N VAL A 815 -1.74 7.02 73.95
CA VAL A 815 -0.49 6.27 73.74
C VAL A 815 0.29 6.18 75.05
N SER A 816 0.56 7.31 75.71
CA SER A 816 1.26 7.34 77.01
C SER A 816 0.52 6.55 78.11
N LEU A 817 -0.81 6.51 78.09
CA LEU A 817 -1.62 5.74 79.03
C LEU A 817 -1.53 4.23 78.77
N LEU A 818 -1.56 3.82 77.51
CA LEU A 818 -1.40 2.43 77.09
C LEU A 818 0.01 1.91 77.40
N THR A 819 1.05 2.69 77.07
CA THR A 819 2.45 2.37 77.36
C THR A 819 2.71 2.23 78.86
N ARG A 820 2.08 3.07 79.71
CA ARG A 820 2.39 3.14 81.15
C ARG A 820 1.48 2.31 82.06
N PHE A 821 0.20 2.17 81.71
CA PHE A 821 -0.83 1.60 82.61
C PHE A 821 -1.58 0.40 82.02
N ALA A 822 -1.44 0.13 80.72
CA ALA A 822 -2.11 -0.99 80.06
C ALA A 822 -1.26 -1.68 78.98
N PRO A 823 -0.05 -2.18 79.31
CA PRO A 823 0.86 -2.79 78.33
C PRO A 823 0.26 -4.02 77.62
N ARG A 824 -0.62 -4.77 78.29
CA ARG A 824 -1.37 -5.89 77.69
C ARG A 824 -2.30 -5.47 76.54
N ILE A 825 -2.85 -4.26 76.64
CA ILE A 825 -3.72 -3.70 75.60
C ILE A 825 -2.86 -3.22 74.44
N LEU A 826 -1.73 -2.56 74.73
CA LEU A 826 -0.78 -2.14 73.72
C LEU A 826 -0.20 -3.34 72.94
N GLU A 827 0.16 -4.42 73.64
CA GLU A 827 0.61 -5.68 73.07
C GLU A 827 -0.44 -6.25 72.09
N SER A 828 -1.71 -6.25 72.48
CA SER A 828 -2.80 -6.72 71.62
C SER A 828 -2.97 -5.85 70.36
N ILE A 829 -2.78 -4.53 70.47
CA ILE A 829 -2.85 -3.62 69.32
C ILE A 829 -1.70 -3.91 68.36
N LEU A 830 -0.47 -4.07 68.85
CA LEU A 830 0.71 -4.34 68.02
C LEU A 830 0.63 -5.72 67.35
N LEU A 831 0.14 -6.74 68.05
CA LEU A 831 -0.15 -8.06 67.45
C LEU A 831 -1.25 -7.99 66.38
N TYR A 832 -2.13 -6.99 66.43
CA TYR A 832 -3.13 -6.78 65.38
C TYR A 832 -2.52 -6.18 64.10
N HIS A 833 -1.40 -5.47 64.21
CA HIS A 833 -0.67 -4.92 63.06
C HIS A 833 0.30 -5.92 62.42
N THR A 834 0.54 -7.06 63.07
CA THR A 834 1.47 -8.08 62.60
C THR A 834 0.70 -9.26 62.03
N VAL A 835 1.12 -9.78 60.89
CA VAL A 835 0.60 -10.96 60.21
C VAL A 835 1.72 -12.01 60.10
N ASP A 836 1.35 -13.29 60.17
CA ASP A 836 2.27 -14.41 59.98
C ASP A 836 2.51 -14.63 58.47
N GLY A 837 3.78 -14.76 58.07
CA GLY A 837 4.22 -14.82 56.68
C GLY A 837 4.65 -13.46 56.10
N ALA A 838 5.52 -13.48 55.09
CA ALA A 838 5.97 -12.30 54.35
C ALA A 838 5.09 -12.12 53.11
N ILE A 839 4.02 -11.34 53.26
CA ILE A 839 3.02 -11.08 52.23
C ILE A 839 3.35 -9.75 51.52
N PRO A 840 3.86 -9.75 50.28
CA PRO A 840 4.14 -8.54 49.51
C PRO A 840 2.85 -7.86 49.06
N SER A 841 2.92 -6.59 48.65
CA SER A 841 1.76 -5.82 48.22
C SER A 841 1.04 -6.46 47.02
N SER A 842 1.79 -7.10 46.13
CA SER A 842 1.29 -7.86 44.99
C SER A 842 0.40 -9.04 45.38
N GLU A 843 0.62 -9.63 46.56
CA GLU A 843 -0.22 -10.68 47.11
C GLU A 843 -1.37 -10.09 47.94
N ILE A 844 -1.14 -9.03 48.72
CA ILE A 844 -2.16 -8.34 49.52
C ILE A 844 -3.34 -7.89 48.65
N VAL A 845 -3.08 -7.34 47.46
CA VAL A 845 -4.15 -6.85 46.55
C VAL A 845 -5.06 -7.97 46.01
N THR A 846 -4.66 -9.24 46.17
CA THR A 846 -5.47 -10.40 45.73
C THR A 846 -6.32 -10.99 46.85
N GLN A 847 -6.17 -10.52 48.08
CA GLN A 847 -6.84 -11.07 49.26
C GLN A 847 -7.95 -10.14 49.76
N ASP A 848 -9.10 -10.71 50.11
CA ASP A 848 -10.20 -9.94 50.74
C ASP A 848 -9.91 -9.57 52.22
N SER A 849 -9.04 -10.35 52.89
CA SER A 849 -8.61 -10.08 54.27
C SER A 849 -7.35 -10.87 54.63
N VAL A 850 -6.51 -10.32 55.52
CA VAL A 850 -5.31 -10.98 56.08
C VAL A 850 -5.51 -11.31 57.57
N SER A 851 -4.95 -12.42 58.06
CA SER A 851 -5.10 -12.84 59.47
C SER A 851 -3.94 -12.37 60.34
N SER A 852 -4.19 -11.45 61.28
CA SER A 852 -3.16 -10.96 62.21
C SER A 852 -2.77 -12.00 63.27
N LEU A 853 -1.60 -11.80 63.91
CA LEU A 853 -1.12 -12.59 65.05
C LEU A 853 -2.01 -12.45 66.30
N LEU A 854 -2.86 -11.42 66.37
CA LEU A 854 -3.93 -11.34 67.36
C LEU A 854 -5.06 -12.38 67.12
N GLY A 855 -5.06 -13.06 65.96
CA GLY A 855 -6.12 -13.99 65.54
C GLY A 855 -7.38 -13.27 65.04
N ARG A 856 -7.23 -12.04 64.55
CA ARG A 856 -8.30 -11.21 63.99
C ARG A 856 -7.96 -10.85 62.55
N ASN A 857 -8.96 -10.84 61.69
CA ASN A 857 -8.74 -10.44 60.30
C ASN A 857 -8.62 -8.91 60.19
N ILE A 858 -7.79 -8.47 59.27
CA ILE A 858 -7.73 -7.12 58.73
C ILE A 858 -8.36 -7.21 57.35
N ASP A 859 -9.46 -6.50 57.14
CA ASP A 859 -10.16 -6.48 55.85
C ASP A 859 -9.36 -5.61 54.86
N VAL A 860 -9.21 -6.08 53.63
CA VAL A 860 -8.41 -5.43 52.60
C VAL A 860 -9.33 -4.96 51.48
N GLU A 861 -9.27 -3.67 51.14
CA GLU A 861 -10.01 -3.06 50.05
C GLU A 861 -9.04 -2.36 49.09
N VAL A 862 -9.08 -2.72 47.81
CA VAL A 862 -8.25 -2.12 46.77
C VAL A 862 -9.02 -1.00 46.08
N THR A 863 -8.45 0.21 46.09
CA THR A 863 -9.05 1.39 45.44
C THR A 863 -8.06 1.98 44.42
N GLU A 864 -8.53 2.86 43.53
CA GLU A 864 -7.64 3.63 42.63
C GLU A 864 -6.56 4.42 43.39
N GLY A 865 -6.78 4.73 44.67
CA GLY A 865 -5.85 5.46 45.53
C GLY A 865 -4.88 4.59 46.34
N GLY A 866 -4.86 3.27 46.13
CA GLY A 866 -4.03 2.29 46.86
C GLY A 866 -4.84 1.34 47.75
N VAL A 867 -4.13 0.60 48.62
CA VAL A 867 -4.71 -0.39 49.54
C VAL A 867 -5.27 0.30 50.80
N ILE A 868 -6.54 0.01 51.12
CA ILE A 868 -7.24 0.48 52.32
C ILE A 868 -7.51 -0.73 53.23
N LEU A 869 -7.08 -0.64 54.49
CA LEU A 869 -7.27 -1.64 55.52
C LEU A 869 -8.42 -1.23 56.45
N ASN A 870 -9.30 -2.17 56.80
CA ASN A 870 -10.47 -1.96 57.66
C ASN A 870 -11.35 -0.75 57.25
N GLY A 871 -11.36 -0.42 55.96
CA GLY A 871 -12.17 0.65 55.36
C GLY A 871 -11.73 2.09 55.65
N ASN A 872 -10.67 2.32 56.44
CA ASN A 872 -10.24 3.68 56.78
C ASN A 872 -8.74 3.88 57.06
N VAL A 873 -7.92 2.83 56.94
CA VAL A 873 -6.46 2.92 57.14
C VAL A 873 -5.78 2.79 55.78
N LYS A 874 -5.01 3.80 55.37
CA LYS A 874 -4.35 3.78 54.06
C LYS A 874 -2.93 3.25 54.19
N VAL A 875 -2.56 2.31 53.31
CA VAL A 875 -1.16 1.94 53.10
C VAL A 875 -0.50 2.99 52.22
N ILE A 876 0.57 3.63 52.72
CA ILE A 876 1.22 4.78 52.08
C ILE A 876 2.58 4.43 51.45
N THR A 877 3.24 3.38 51.94
CA THR A 877 4.47 2.83 51.36
C THR A 877 4.42 1.32 51.52
N THR A 878 4.74 0.58 50.46
CA THR A 878 4.65 -0.88 50.42
C THR A 878 6.03 -1.51 50.26
N ASP A 879 6.12 -2.79 50.63
CA ASP A 879 7.24 -3.68 50.27
C ASP A 879 8.62 -3.26 50.79
N ILE A 880 8.68 -2.65 51.98
CA ILE A 880 9.97 -2.42 52.65
C ILE A 880 10.46 -3.77 53.18
N GLN A 881 11.48 -4.33 52.53
CA GLN A 881 12.01 -5.66 52.82
C GLN A 881 12.89 -5.68 54.08
N ALA A 882 12.77 -6.74 54.87
CA ALA A 882 13.53 -7.00 56.09
C ALA A 882 13.98 -8.47 56.14
N SER A 883 15.04 -8.77 56.90
CA SER A 883 15.61 -10.12 57.03
C SER A 883 14.63 -11.19 57.54
N ASN A 884 13.57 -10.76 58.22
CA ASN A 884 12.55 -11.62 58.80
C ASN A 884 11.13 -11.18 58.43
N GLY A 885 10.96 -10.53 57.27
CA GLY A 885 9.66 -10.24 56.70
C GLY A 885 9.55 -8.94 55.90
N VAL A 886 8.36 -8.36 55.84
CA VAL A 886 8.07 -7.15 55.05
C VAL A 886 7.29 -6.12 55.87
N ILE A 887 7.58 -4.84 55.65
CA ILE A 887 6.89 -3.71 56.28
C ILE A 887 6.04 -2.96 55.24
N HIS A 888 4.78 -2.75 55.58
CA HIS A 888 3.87 -1.85 54.85
C HIS A 888 3.53 -0.67 55.74
N VAL A 889 3.89 0.54 55.33
CA VAL A 889 3.68 1.75 56.12
C VAL A 889 2.24 2.20 56.02
N ILE A 890 1.62 2.50 57.16
CA ILE A 890 0.21 2.92 57.24
C ILE A 890 0.05 4.31 57.86
N ASP A 891 -0.96 5.04 57.41
CA ASP A 891 -1.21 6.42 57.85
C ASP A 891 -2.03 6.52 59.15
N THR A 892 -2.61 5.42 59.63
CA THR A 892 -3.56 5.39 60.74
C THR A 892 -3.39 4.09 61.54
N VAL A 893 -3.38 4.16 62.88
CA VAL A 893 -3.22 2.98 63.74
C VAL A 893 -4.42 2.03 63.61
N LEU A 894 -4.15 0.75 63.31
CA LEU A 894 -5.15 -0.32 63.29
C LEU A 894 -5.63 -0.62 64.71
N LEU A 895 -6.92 -0.44 64.97
CA LEU A 895 -7.54 -0.74 66.26
C LEU A 895 -8.47 -1.94 66.13
N PRO A 896 -8.30 -3.01 66.94
CA PRO A 896 -9.27 -4.09 66.95
C PRO A 896 -10.59 -3.56 67.54
N ILE A 897 -11.69 -3.72 66.79
CA ILE A 897 -13.01 -3.06 66.96
C ILE A 897 -13.69 -3.26 68.35
N ARG A 898 -13.07 -3.93 69.33
CA ARG A 898 -13.64 -4.20 70.67
C ARG A 898 -12.79 -3.77 71.87
N LEU A 899 -12.02 -2.68 71.78
CA LEU A 899 -11.27 -2.17 72.94
C LEU A 899 -12.07 -1.25 73.89
N PHE A 900 -13.26 -0.79 73.50
CA PHE A 900 -14.11 0.06 74.35
C PHE A 900 -15.52 -0.52 74.47
N ARG A 901 -15.72 -1.45 75.42
CA ARG A 901 -17.01 -1.67 76.08
C ARG A 901 -16.83 -1.90 77.56
#